data_AF-D8DTW8-F1
#
_entry.id   AF-D8DTW8-F1
#
_cell.length_a   1.000
_cell.length_b   1.000
_cell.length_c   1.000
_cell.angle_alpha   90.00
_cell.angle_beta   90.00
_cell.angle_gamma   90.00
#
_symmetry.space_group_name_H-M   'P 1'
#
loop_
_entity.id
_entity.type
_entity.pdbx_description
1 polymer ?
#
loop_
_entity_poly.entity_id
_entity_poly.type
_entity_poly.pdbx_seq_one_letter_code
_entity_poly.pdbx_strand_id
1 'polypeptide(L)'
;MIVEDSDFIFSGLVEYYIRGAESNCKKSHCEIITPEHLLETIISDDIFIETCRPYHVDLQGMMKDLKSYTDGLDMLDEEPENVESSFQLTQLFKNAALMANSAGRGFECRIPLQIIIISLWNLPESWASFYLKKYILEFSEFGNFEPFMKALMKRCKASHENFVQPLDPTIDVSNIQPLIHFGNTDDDSVNYESFDDSDQDFDDIDPNAEVEIGNKDGVIRIPFIPGAFGNFQPLPNDAEDDADDDSWKKYVTHINPLVEGHNPLIGRDKELDRTVQILCRKDKNNPLHVGEPGVGKTALVYGLADRINKGEVPDRLKNSQIYSLEMASLVAGTQFRGDMEKRIKKIMSGAARETNVIIYIDEIHTLVGAGTTSDSALDASNMLKPYLEAGTIRFIGSTTYEEYNRFFAKSKSIVRRFQQIDINEPSIDETIAIIKGLQKNYEKYHHVVYRPEAIEFAVRASAKYINDRFLPDKAIDLVDEAGAYLEIHPNDKSTQYVTKDLIAKVLQRTCKIDASVMKEDDNKQLKTLYKRMAERIYGQDEAISQVVEAVEMAKAGLQDDNKPLASLLFVGPTGVGKTEVARVLAQQLGIELVRFDMSEYMEKHAVAKLIGSPAGYVGYEDGGLLVDAIRKTPNCVLLLDEIEKAHSDIFNILLQVMDYAKLTDNKGQKADFRHVVVIMTSNAGAQFASQASVGFQSAVSRGDAMLATVKKTFKPEFINRLSGIVVFHDMDEKMASLILQKKVSELEAKLQNKHVTLTLTDEAIAELVKRGFTQEYGAREMDRVIARELKPLLMKEILYGKLRKGGHVDVEYQDGKFILK
;
A
#
# COMPACT_ATOMS: atom_id res chain seq x y z
N MET A 1 -28.60 -28.95 -11.32
CA MET A 1 -27.11 -28.94 -11.37
C MET A 1 -26.50 -27.53 -11.44
N ILE A 2 -26.53 -26.77 -12.55
CA ILE A 2 -25.84 -25.44 -12.63
C ILE A 2 -26.26 -24.46 -11.52
N VAL A 3 -27.56 -24.40 -11.21
CA VAL A 3 -28.10 -23.50 -10.18
C VAL A 3 -27.96 -24.08 -8.77
N GLU A 4 -27.85 -25.41 -8.64
CA GLU A 4 -27.81 -26.11 -7.34
C GLU A 4 -26.38 -26.35 -6.83
N ASP A 5 -25.39 -26.39 -7.73
CA ASP A 5 -23.96 -26.64 -7.45
C ASP A 5 -23.05 -25.41 -7.69
N SER A 6 -23.60 -24.22 -7.96
CA SER A 6 -22.79 -23.01 -8.17
C SER A 6 -22.72 -22.11 -6.92
N ASP A 7 -21.55 -21.54 -6.65
CA ASP A 7 -21.32 -20.49 -5.64
C ASP A 7 -22.02 -19.14 -6.00
N PHE A 8 -22.91 -19.12 -6.99
CA PHE A 8 -23.54 -17.92 -7.53
C PHE A 8 -25.00 -17.82 -7.11
N ILE A 9 -25.41 -16.64 -6.63
CA ILE A 9 -26.83 -16.32 -6.40
C ILE A 9 -27.35 -15.61 -7.64
N PHE A 10 -28.31 -16.23 -8.34
CA PHE A 10 -28.94 -15.65 -9.54
C PHE A 10 -30.26 -14.95 -9.21
N SER A 11 -30.68 -14.02 -10.09
CA SER A 11 -32.08 -13.58 -10.04
C SER A 11 -32.99 -14.69 -10.56
N GLY A 12 -34.23 -14.79 -10.05
CA GLY A 12 -35.16 -15.85 -10.49
C GLY A 12 -35.45 -15.85 -12.00
N LEU A 13 -35.33 -14.69 -12.65
CA LEU A 13 -35.41 -14.56 -14.11
C LEU A 13 -34.17 -15.17 -14.82
N VAL A 14 -32.98 -15.00 -14.25
CA VAL A 14 -31.76 -15.61 -14.79
C VAL A 14 -31.74 -17.13 -14.56
N GLU A 15 -32.24 -17.60 -13.41
CA GLU A 15 -32.44 -19.04 -13.17
C GLU A 15 -33.39 -19.66 -14.20
N TYR A 16 -34.45 -18.93 -14.58
CA TYR A 16 -35.35 -19.36 -15.65
C TYR A 16 -34.64 -19.52 -16.99
N TYR A 17 -33.77 -18.59 -17.39
CA TYR A 17 -32.98 -18.72 -18.61
C TYR A 17 -31.99 -19.89 -18.54
N ILE A 18 -31.33 -20.09 -17.39
CA ILE A 18 -30.40 -21.23 -17.21
C ILE A 18 -31.13 -22.56 -17.37
N ARG A 19 -32.32 -22.70 -16.77
CA ARG A 19 -33.17 -23.90 -16.92
C ARG A 19 -33.68 -24.08 -18.35
N GLY A 20 -34.01 -22.97 -19.03
CA GLY A 20 -34.36 -23.00 -20.44
C GLY A 20 -33.20 -23.48 -21.30
N ALA A 21 -31.97 -23.03 -21.01
CA ALA A 21 -30.77 -23.39 -21.74
C ALA A 21 -30.45 -24.88 -21.55
N GLU A 22 -30.62 -25.38 -20.32
CA GLU A 22 -30.57 -26.82 -20.02
C GLU A 22 -31.62 -27.61 -20.81
N SER A 23 -32.87 -27.12 -20.88
CA SER A 23 -33.91 -27.80 -21.65
C SER A 23 -33.63 -27.80 -23.15
N ASN A 24 -33.09 -26.71 -23.71
CA ASN A 24 -32.74 -26.62 -25.12
C ASN A 24 -31.55 -27.53 -25.45
N CYS A 25 -30.52 -27.53 -24.60
CA CYS A 25 -29.37 -28.43 -24.69
C CYS A 25 -29.79 -29.90 -24.74
N LYS A 26 -30.66 -30.33 -23.82
CA LYS A 26 -31.20 -31.70 -23.78
C LYS A 26 -31.99 -32.06 -25.04
N LYS A 27 -32.87 -31.16 -25.52
CA LYS A 27 -33.66 -31.37 -26.75
C LYS A 27 -32.81 -31.45 -28.01
N SER A 28 -31.71 -30.71 -28.06
CA SER A 28 -30.71 -30.79 -29.13
C SER A 28 -29.69 -31.91 -28.87
N HIS A 29 -29.99 -32.86 -27.96
CA HIS A 29 -29.14 -34.01 -27.63
C HIS A 29 -27.69 -33.64 -27.25
N CYS A 30 -27.45 -32.43 -26.77
CA CYS A 30 -26.13 -31.93 -26.39
C CYS A 30 -25.84 -32.24 -24.91
N GLU A 31 -24.65 -32.73 -24.61
CA GLU A 31 -24.20 -32.99 -23.23
C GLU A 31 -23.74 -31.72 -22.50
N ILE A 32 -23.38 -30.66 -23.24
CA ILE A 32 -22.75 -29.45 -22.71
C ILE A 32 -23.59 -28.20 -23.03
N ILE A 33 -24.02 -27.49 -21.98
CA ILE A 33 -24.68 -26.19 -22.08
C ILE A 33 -23.64 -25.12 -22.39
N THR A 34 -23.88 -24.34 -23.44
CA THR A 34 -22.99 -23.28 -23.91
C THR A 34 -23.60 -21.88 -23.73
N PRO A 35 -22.81 -20.79 -23.85
CA PRO A 35 -23.35 -19.42 -23.86
C PRO A 35 -24.42 -19.17 -24.93
N GLU A 36 -24.39 -19.92 -26.03
CA GLU A 36 -25.34 -19.82 -27.15
C GLU A 36 -26.70 -20.38 -26.75
N HIS A 37 -26.76 -21.51 -26.04
CA HIS A 37 -27.99 -22.04 -25.44
C HIS A 37 -28.60 -21.04 -24.46
N LEU A 38 -27.76 -20.36 -23.66
CA LEU A 38 -28.23 -19.30 -22.77
C LEU A 38 -28.80 -18.11 -23.57
N LEU A 39 -28.10 -17.67 -24.61
CA LEU A 39 -28.55 -16.56 -25.45
C LEU A 39 -29.84 -16.89 -26.22
N GLU A 40 -30.03 -18.13 -26.68
CA GLU A 40 -31.25 -18.59 -27.35
C GLU A 40 -32.49 -18.38 -26.46
N THR A 41 -32.37 -18.70 -25.16
CA THR A 41 -33.45 -18.44 -24.21
C THR A 41 -33.68 -16.96 -23.95
N ILE A 42 -32.61 -16.17 -23.86
CA ILE A 42 -32.68 -14.72 -23.60
C ILE A 42 -33.32 -13.97 -24.77
N ILE A 43 -33.06 -14.38 -26.02
CA ILE A 43 -33.63 -13.71 -27.21
C ILE A 43 -35.16 -13.84 -27.27
N SER A 44 -35.69 -14.88 -26.64
CA SER A 44 -37.12 -15.12 -26.54
C SER A 44 -37.79 -14.36 -25.38
N ASP A 45 -37.02 -13.61 -24.59
CA ASP A 45 -37.53 -12.84 -23.46
C ASP A 45 -38.16 -11.51 -23.88
N ASP A 46 -39.31 -11.18 -23.28
CA ASP A 46 -40.04 -9.95 -23.57
C ASP A 46 -39.20 -8.69 -23.31
N ILE A 47 -38.39 -8.66 -22.24
CA ILE A 47 -37.53 -7.50 -21.93
C ILE A 47 -36.47 -7.35 -23.01
N PHE A 48 -35.87 -8.45 -23.48
CA PHE A 48 -34.89 -8.42 -24.56
C PHE A 48 -35.53 -8.00 -25.89
N ILE A 49 -36.67 -8.60 -26.26
CA ILE A 49 -37.42 -8.29 -27.48
C ILE A 49 -37.81 -6.80 -27.52
N GLU A 50 -38.34 -6.28 -26.42
CA GLU A 50 -38.71 -4.87 -26.31
C GLU A 50 -37.52 -3.92 -26.31
N THR A 51 -36.36 -4.38 -25.82
CA THR A 51 -35.11 -3.63 -25.89
C THR A 51 -34.62 -3.54 -27.33
N CYS A 52 -34.74 -4.63 -28.10
CA CYS A 52 -34.29 -4.74 -29.49
C CYS A 52 -35.21 -4.01 -30.49
N ARG A 53 -36.53 -3.90 -30.21
CA ARG A 53 -37.53 -3.32 -31.11
C ARG A 53 -37.20 -1.90 -31.64
N PRO A 54 -36.75 -0.94 -30.82
CA PRO A 54 -36.40 0.42 -31.29
C PRO A 54 -35.15 0.46 -32.19
N TYR A 55 -34.32 -0.60 -32.16
CA TYR A 55 -33.07 -0.69 -32.92
C TYR A 55 -33.21 -1.56 -34.17
N HIS A 56 -34.43 -1.99 -34.52
CA HIS A 56 -34.72 -2.82 -35.69
C HIS A 56 -33.84 -4.09 -35.80
N VAL A 57 -33.42 -4.65 -34.67
CA VAL A 57 -32.60 -5.87 -34.61
C VAL A 57 -33.40 -7.05 -35.18
N ASP A 58 -32.82 -7.76 -36.14
CA ASP A 58 -33.40 -8.98 -36.73
C ASP A 58 -33.27 -10.17 -35.77
N LEU A 59 -34.18 -10.24 -34.79
CA LEU A 59 -34.23 -11.32 -33.81
C LEU A 59 -34.57 -12.69 -34.43
N GLN A 60 -35.30 -12.71 -35.55
CA GLN A 60 -35.63 -13.97 -36.22
C GLN A 60 -34.41 -14.54 -36.94
N GLY A 61 -33.64 -13.68 -37.62
CA GLY A 61 -32.34 -14.05 -38.18
C GLY A 61 -31.36 -14.50 -37.09
N MET A 62 -31.26 -13.73 -36.01
CA MET A 62 -30.38 -14.07 -34.87
C MET A 62 -30.73 -15.43 -34.24
N MET A 63 -32.02 -15.71 -34.02
CA MET A 63 -32.51 -16.99 -33.51
C MET A 63 -32.22 -18.13 -34.49
N LYS A 64 -32.38 -17.91 -35.80
CA LYS A 64 -32.11 -18.94 -36.82
C LYS A 64 -30.62 -19.28 -36.89
N ASP A 65 -29.76 -18.26 -36.90
CA ASP A 65 -28.31 -18.43 -36.91
C ASP A 65 -27.82 -19.13 -35.63
N LEU A 66 -28.34 -18.74 -34.46
CA LEU A 66 -28.02 -19.39 -33.19
C LEU A 66 -28.47 -20.84 -33.15
N LYS A 67 -29.69 -21.15 -33.60
CA LYS A 67 -30.18 -22.53 -33.67
C LYS A 67 -29.38 -23.39 -34.62
N SER A 68 -29.04 -22.84 -35.78
CA SER A 68 -28.16 -23.53 -36.74
C SER A 68 -26.78 -23.83 -36.14
N TYR A 69 -26.30 -22.99 -35.23
CA TYR A 69 -25.06 -23.24 -34.49
C TYR A 69 -25.24 -24.29 -33.39
N THR A 70 -26.27 -24.17 -32.54
CA THR A 70 -26.51 -25.11 -31.44
C THR A 70 -26.89 -26.50 -31.92
N ASP A 71 -27.66 -26.61 -33.01
CA ASP A 71 -28.02 -27.89 -33.63
C ASP A 71 -26.84 -28.53 -34.38
N GLY A 72 -25.76 -27.76 -34.61
CA GLY A 72 -24.50 -28.24 -35.19
C GLY A 72 -23.45 -28.64 -34.15
N LEU A 73 -23.77 -28.59 -32.85
CA LEU A 73 -22.92 -29.11 -31.78
C LEU A 73 -23.04 -30.64 -31.71
N ASP A 74 -22.01 -31.30 -31.17
CA ASP A 74 -21.97 -32.77 -31.10
C ASP A 74 -23.16 -33.33 -30.31
N MET A 75 -23.98 -34.15 -30.99
CA MET A 75 -25.22 -34.72 -30.45
C MET A 75 -25.03 -36.17 -29.99
N LEU A 76 -25.63 -36.52 -28.86
CA LEU A 76 -25.74 -37.89 -28.35
C LEU A 76 -26.87 -38.66 -29.05
N ASP A 77 -26.73 -39.99 -29.12
CA ASP A 77 -27.76 -40.88 -29.69
C ASP A 77 -29.09 -40.86 -28.89
N GLU A 78 -29.03 -40.54 -27.59
CA GLU A 78 -30.17 -40.43 -26.68
C GLU A 78 -30.13 -39.08 -25.93
N GLU A 79 -31.28 -38.64 -25.42
CA GLU A 79 -31.36 -37.37 -24.67
C GLU A 79 -30.61 -37.51 -23.33
N PRO A 80 -29.64 -36.63 -23.02
CA PRO A 80 -28.84 -36.78 -21.82
C PRO A 80 -29.65 -36.52 -20.55
N GLU A 81 -29.56 -37.43 -19.56
CA GLU A 81 -30.20 -37.25 -18.25
C GLU A 81 -29.64 -36.01 -17.51
N ASN A 82 -28.33 -35.81 -17.60
CA ASN A 82 -27.60 -34.69 -16.99
C ASN A 82 -26.77 -33.97 -18.06
N VAL A 83 -26.63 -32.65 -17.89
CA VAL A 83 -25.85 -31.80 -18.79
C VAL A 83 -24.85 -30.97 -18.00
N GLU A 84 -23.67 -30.77 -18.57
CA GLU A 84 -22.57 -30.03 -17.94
C GLU A 84 -22.49 -28.59 -18.47
N SER A 85 -21.84 -27.69 -17.73
CA SER A 85 -21.58 -26.32 -18.22
C SER A 85 -20.30 -26.26 -19.02
N SER A 86 -20.32 -25.59 -20.17
CA SER A 86 -19.09 -25.31 -20.89
C SER A 86 -18.16 -24.41 -20.08
N PHE A 87 -16.86 -24.49 -20.35
CA PHE A 87 -15.86 -23.60 -19.76
C PHE A 87 -16.19 -22.12 -20.02
N GLN A 88 -16.66 -21.81 -21.23
CA GLN A 88 -17.06 -20.44 -21.62
C GLN A 88 -18.30 -19.96 -20.86
N LEU A 89 -19.29 -20.83 -20.64
CA LEU A 89 -20.47 -20.51 -19.83
C LEU A 89 -20.10 -20.27 -18.36
N THR A 90 -19.19 -21.09 -17.83
CA THR A 90 -18.63 -20.91 -16.48
C THR A 90 -17.86 -19.60 -16.35
N GLN A 91 -17.05 -19.25 -17.37
CA GLN A 91 -16.30 -18.00 -17.40
C GLN A 91 -17.22 -16.77 -17.51
N LEU A 92 -18.31 -16.88 -18.27
CA LEU A 92 -19.36 -15.88 -18.34
C LEU A 92 -19.96 -15.59 -16.97
N PHE A 93 -20.36 -16.62 -16.21
CA PHE A 93 -20.93 -16.41 -14.87
C PHE A 93 -19.92 -15.89 -13.86
N LYS A 94 -18.65 -16.32 -13.93
CA LYS A 94 -17.56 -15.74 -13.12
C LYS A 94 -17.37 -14.25 -13.41
N ASN A 95 -17.33 -13.86 -14.68
CA ASN A 95 -17.22 -12.46 -15.08
C ASN A 95 -18.45 -11.66 -14.62
N ALA A 96 -19.65 -12.23 -14.78
CA ALA A 96 -20.90 -11.61 -14.33
C ALA A 96 -20.90 -11.38 -12.81
N ALA A 97 -20.44 -12.36 -12.03
CA ALA A 97 -20.35 -12.26 -10.57
C ALA A 97 -19.32 -11.20 -10.12
N LEU A 98 -18.14 -11.16 -10.76
CA LEU A 98 -17.14 -10.13 -10.50
C LEU A 98 -17.66 -8.72 -10.81
N MET A 99 -18.40 -8.56 -11.91
CA MET A 99 -19.03 -7.30 -12.28
C MET A 99 -20.17 -6.90 -11.32
N ALA A 100 -20.98 -7.86 -10.88
CA ALA A 100 -22.04 -7.62 -9.90
C ALA A 100 -21.48 -7.18 -8.53
N ASN A 101 -20.42 -7.83 -8.05
CA ASN A 101 -19.73 -7.45 -6.80
C ASN A 101 -19.06 -6.08 -6.90
N SER A 102 -18.40 -5.79 -8.03
CA SER A 102 -17.73 -4.50 -8.26
C SER A 102 -18.72 -3.32 -8.36
N ALA A 103 -20.00 -3.60 -8.64
CA ALA A 103 -21.06 -2.60 -8.69
C ALA A 103 -21.67 -2.24 -7.31
N GLY A 104 -21.07 -2.71 -6.21
CA GLY A 104 -21.42 -2.27 -4.84
C GLY A 104 -22.71 -2.84 -4.28
N ARG A 105 -23.21 -3.96 -4.84
CA ARG A 105 -24.34 -4.70 -4.26
C ARG A 105 -23.76 -5.74 -3.31
N GLY A 106 -24.09 -5.67 -2.02
CA GLY A 106 -23.51 -6.49 -0.95
C GLY A 106 -23.70 -8.02 -1.07
N PHE A 107 -23.36 -8.75 -0.02
CA PHE A 107 -23.18 -10.22 0.07
C PHE A 107 -24.32 -11.13 -0.45
N GLU A 108 -25.50 -10.60 -0.80
CA GLU A 108 -26.64 -11.36 -1.36
C GLU A 108 -26.96 -10.99 -2.82
N CYS A 109 -25.98 -10.49 -3.58
CA CYS A 109 -26.25 -9.89 -4.88
C CYS A 109 -26.64 -10.91 -5.95
N ARG A 110 -27.96 -11.03 -6.19
CA ARG A 110 -28.53 -11.70 -7.36
C ARG A 110 -27.97 -11.13 -8.67
N ILE A 111 -27.35 -11.96 -9.50
CA ILE A 111 -26.86 -11.56 -10.83
C ILE A 111 -28.07 -11.21 -11.72
N PRO A 112 -28.20 -9.96 -12.21
CA PRO A 112 -29.34 -9.54 -13.02
C PRO A 112 -29.07 -9.72 -14.52
N LEU A 113 -30.15 -9.81 -15.32
CA LEU A 113 -30.09 -10.04 -16.77
C LEU A 113 -29.16 -9.08 -17.52
N GLN A 114 -29.14 -7.79 -17.18
CA GLN A 114 -28.25 -6.83 -17.84
C GLN A 114 -26.76 -7.15 -17.66
N ILE A 115 -26.37 -7.74 -16.53
CA ILE A 115 -24.97 -8.14 -16.30
C ILE A 115 -24.64 -9.38 -17.13
N ILE A 116 -25.57 -10.34 -17.22
CA ILE A 116 -25.42 -11.52 -18.10
C ILE A 116 -25.23 -11.10 -19.57
N ILE A 117 -26.02 -10.14 -20.06
CA ILE A 117 -25.89 -9.65 -21.45
C ILE A 117 -24.58 -8.90 -21.68
N ILE A 118 -24.09 -8.12 -20.71
CA ILE A 118 -22.75 -7.50 -20.78
C ILE A 118 -21.65 -8.57 -20.78
N SER A 119 -21.80 -9.62 -19.97
CA SER A 119 -20.84 -10.72 -19.92
C SER A 119 -20.83 -11.54 -21.21
N LEU A 120 -21.99 -11.81 -21.81
CA LEU A 120 -22.12 -12.41 -23.14
C LEU A 120 -21.45 -11.54 -24.21
N TRP A 121 -21.68 -10.22 -24.19
CA TRP A 121 -21.09 -9.28 -25.15
C TRP A 121 -19.56 -9.26 -25.14
N ASN A 122 -18.97 -9.35 -23.96
CA ASN A 122 -17.53 -9.28 -23.76
C ASN A 122 -16.86 -10.67 -23.73
N LEU A 123 -17.63 -11.75 -23.95
CA LEU A 123 -17.07 -13.09 -23.95
C LEU A 123 -16.16 -13.25 -25.18
N PRO A 124 -14.85 -13.52 -24.99
CA PRO A 124 -13.93 -13.73 -26.11
C PRO A 124 -14.23 -15.08 -26.78
N GLU A 125 -14.06 -15.15 -28.10
CA GLU A 125 -14.15 -16.39 -28.88
C GLU A 125 -15.47 -17.18 -28.67
N SER A 126 -16.60 -16.48 -28.49
CA SER A 126 -17.94 -17.10 -28.38
C SER A 126 -18.86 -16.64 -29.51
N TRP A 127 -19.64 -17.59 -30.05
CA TRP A 127 -20.64 -17.31 -31.08
C TRP A 127 -21.79 -16.48 -30.52
N ALA A 128 -22.12 -16.62 -29.24
CA ALA A 128 -23.09 -15.76 -28.57
C ALA A 128 -22.67 -14.28 -28.61
N SER A 129 -21.39 -14.01 -28.32
CA SER A 129 -20.76 -12.67 -28.43
C SER A 129 -20.76 -12.16 -29.87
N PHE A 130 -20.41 -13.04 -30.83
CA PHE A 130 -20.43 -12.72 -32.26
C PHE A 130 -21.84 -12.36 -32.76
N TYR A 131 -22.86 -13.17 -32.48
CA TYR A 131 -24.23 -12.91 -32.93
C TYR A 131 -24.83 -11.68 -32.26
N LEU A 132 -24.55 -11.44 -30.97
CA LEU A 132 -24.93 -10.18 -30.32
C LEU A 132 -24.33 -8.98 -31.06
N LYS A 133 -23.03 -9.03 -31.38
CA LYS A 133 -22.36 -7.94 -32.09
C LYS A 133 -22.86 -7.78 -33.53
N LYS A 134 -23.00 -8.86 -34.27
CA LYS A 134 -23.52 -8.87 -35.64
C LYS A 134 -24.89 -8.19 -35.70
N TYR A 135 -25.85 -8.68 -34.92
CA TYR A 135 -27.23 -8.22 -35.01
C TYR A 135 -27.50 -6.89 -34.29
N ILE A 136 -26.73 -6.52 -33.27
CA ILE A 136 -26.92 -5.25 -32.53
C ILE A 136 -26.07 -4.11 -33.11
N LEU A 137 -24.86 -4.37 -33.62
CA LEU A 137 -23.99 -3.31 -34.16
C LEU A 137 -24.30 -2.94 -35.62
N GLU A 138 -24.67 -3.90 -36.48
CA GLU A 138 -24.93 -3.63 -37.91
C GLU A 138 -26.09 -2.64 -38.14
N PHE A 139 -27.02 -2.51 -37.19
CA PHE A 139 -28.17 -1.61 -37.28
C PHE A 139 -28.12 -0.39 -36.35
N SER A 140 -27.10 -0.30 -35.49
CA SER A 140 -26.90 0.91 -34.68
C SER A 140 -26.24 1.99 -35.54
N GLU A 141 -26.95 3.09 -35.83
CA GLU A 141 -26.38 4.29 -36.50
C GLU A 141 -25.13 4.87 -35.80
N PHE A 142 -24.77 4.35 -34.62
CA PHE A 142 -23.70 4.82 -33.74
C PHE A 142 -22.53 3.83 -33.57
N GLY A 143 -22.60 2.61 -34.12
CA GLY A 143 -21.54 1.60 -34.00
C GLY A 143 -21.11 1.27 -32.56
N ASN A 144 -21.99 1.50 -31.57
CA ASN A 144 -21.66 1.41 -30.14
C ASN A 144 -22.78 0.70 -29.36
N PHE A 145 -22.38 -0.18 -28.45
CA PHE A 145 -23.23 -0.97 -27.55
C PHE A 145 -23.93 -0.15 -26.45
N GLU A 146 -23.39 1.03 -26.13
CA GLU A 146 -23.83 1.84 -24.98
C GLU A 146 -25.32 2.27 -24.99
N PRO A 147 -25.91 2.71 -26.13
CA PRO A 147 -27.33 3.08 -26.19
C PRO A 147 -28.25 1.88 -25.91
N PHE A 148 -27.93 0.73 -26.50
CA PHE A 148 -28.66 -0.53 -26.29
C PHE A 148 -28.64 -0.92 -24.80
N MET A 149 -27.48 -0.85 -24.16
CA MET A 149 -27.33 -1.15 -22.74
C MET A 149 -28.10 -0.19 -21.83
N LYS A 150 -28.16 1.10 -22.17
CA LYS A 150 -28.99 2.09 -21.45
C LYS A 150 -30.49 1.76 -21.56
N ALA A 151 -30.95 1.35 -22.74
CA ALA A 151 -32.34 0.94 -22.96
C ALA A 151 -32.68 -0.33 -22.15
N LEU A 152 -31.80 -1.34 -22.18
CA LEU A 152 -31.96 -2.59 -21.43
C LEU A 152 -32.03 -2.32 -19.92
N MET A 153 -31.10 -1.53 -19.38
CA MET A 153 -31.07 -1.17 -17.95
C MET A 153 -32.33 -0.44 -17.50
N LYS A 154 -32.89 0.43 -18.35
CA LYS A 154 -34.14 1.16 -18.05
C LYS A 154 -35.33 0.20 -17.97
N ARG A 155 -35.41 -0.79 -18.87
CA ARG A 155 -36.50 -1.78 -18.89
C ARG A 155 -36.40 -2.80 -17.76
N CYS A 156 -35.19 -3.28 -17.44
CA CYS A 156 -34.98 -4.14 -16.27
C CYS A 156 -35.35 -3.47 -14.94
N LYS A 157 -35.21 -2.14 -14.83
CA LYS A 157 -35.68 -1.37 -13.66
C LYS A 157 -37.20 -1.22 -13.62
N ALA A 158 -37.85 -1.10 -14.77
CA ALA A 158 -39.31 -1.02 -14.86
C ALA A 158 -40.01 -2.37 -14.57
N SER A 159 -39.35 -3.50 -14.82
CA SER A 159 -39.89 -4.84 -14.53
C SER A 159 -39.80 -5.27 -13.05
N HIS A 160 -39.01 -4.57 -12.22
CA HIS A 160 -38.90 -4.85 -10.78
C HIS A 160 -40.18 -4.56 -9.97
N GLU A 161 -41.20 -3.93 -10.55
CA GLU A 161 -42.50 -3.71 -9.88
C GLU A 161 -43.44 -4.94 -9.94
N ASN A 162 -43.17 -5.96 -10.77
CA ASN A 162 -44.12 -7.06 -11.01
C ASN A 162 -43.68 -8.47 -10.56
N PHE A 163 -42.49 -8.67 -9.98
CA PHE A 163 -41.98 -10.02 -9.65
C PHE A 163 -41.29 -10.13 -8.27
N VAL A 164 -41.89 -9.55 -7.24
CA VAL A 164 -41.64 -9.97 -5.85
C VAL A 164 -42.91 -10.64 -5.32
N GLN A 165 -43.01 -11.96 -5.48
CA GLN A 165 -43.78 -12.77 -4.54
C GLN A 165 -42.78 -13.52 -3.64
N PRO A 166 -42.96 -13.49 -2.31
CA PRO A 166 -42.10 -14.21 -1.38
C PRO A 166 -42.33 -15.72 -1.51
N LEU A 167 -41.25 -16.50 -1.63
CA LEU A 167 -41.29 -17.94 -1.44
C LEU A 167 -41.36 -18.27 0.06
N ASP A 168 -42.17 -19.28 0.35
CA ASP A 168 -42.68 -19.83 1.60
C ASP A 168 -41.64 -20.04 2.74
N PRO A 169 -41.89 -19.62 4.01
CA PRO A 169 -40.91 -19.71 5.10
C PRO A 169 -40.76 -21.11 5.74
N THR A 170 -41.04 -22.20 5.04
CA THR A 170 -40.98 -23.58 5.60
C THR A 170 -39.76 -24.41 5.19
N ILE A 171 -38.67 -23.81 4.70
CA ILE A 171 -37.45 -24.55 4.37
C ILE A 171 -36.44 -24.43 5.52
N ASP A 172 -36.14 -25.57 6.13
CA ASP A 172 -35.23 -25.73 7.28
C ASP A 172 -33.75 -25.65 6.86
N VAL A 173 -33.03 -24.66 7.39
CA VAL A 173 -31.65 -24.30 7.02
C VAL A 173 -30.59 -24.90 7.96
N SER A 174 -30.92 -25.94 8.71
CA SER A 174 -30.02 -26.49 9.73
C SER A 174 -28.87 -27.37 9.23
N ASN A 175 -28.64 -27.52 7.91
CA ASN A 175 -27.80 -28.63 7.39
C ASN A 175 -26.71 -28.31 6.36
N ILE A 176 -26.18 -27.08 6.27
CA ILE A 176 -25.05 -26.82 5.35
C ILE A 176 -23.83 -26.28 6.11
N GLN A 177 -22.81 -27.14 6.24
CA GLN A 177 -21.46 -26.80 6.69
C GLN A 177 -20.55 -26.43 5.51
N PRO A 178 -19.50 -25.60 5.71
CA PRO A 178 -18.64 -25.12 4.63
C PRO A 178 -17.42 -26.02 4.45
N LEU A 179 -17.07 -26.40 3.21
CA LEU A 179 -15.77 -27.01 2.91
C LEU A 179 -15.24 -26.64 1.52
N ILE A 180 -14.01 -26.10 1.53
CA ILE A 180 -13.13 -25.78 0.39
C ILE A 180 -12.30 -27.04 0.04
N HIS A 181 -12.17 -27.44 -1.23
CA HIS A 181 -10.90 -27.95 -1.80
C HIS A 181 -10.84 -28.10 -3.34
N PHE A 182 -9.62 -27.93 -3.87
CA PHE A 182 -9.16 -27.83 -5.27
C PHE A 182 -9.02 -29.17 -6.02
N GLY A 183 -9.07 -29.15 -7.38
CA GLY A 183 -8.41 -30.18 -8.22
C GLY A 183 -8.80 -30.25 -9.72
N ASN A 184 -7.98 -29.61 -10.58
CA ASN A 184 -7.45 -29.93 -11.93
C ASN A 184 -8.01 -31.02 -12.91
N THR A 185 -7.80 -30.69 -14.22
CA THR A 185 -7.45 -31.51 -15.44
C THR A 185 -8.55 -32.40 -16.07
N ASP A 186 -8.70 -32.67 -17.38
CA ASP A 186 -8.05 -32.35 -18.68
C ASP A 186 -8.96 -32.90 -19.83
N ASP A 187 -8.69 -32.46 -21.07
CA ASP A 187 -8.76 -33.16 -22.39
C ASP A 187 -10.06 -33.42 -23.22
N ASP A 188 -10.01 -32.90 -24.47
CA ASP A 188 -10.17 -33.58 -25.79
C ASP A 188 -11.43 -34.44 -26.11
N SER A 189 -12.07 -34.49 -27.30
CA SER A 189 -11.82 -34.00 -28.67
C SER A 189 -12.89 -34.53 -29.68
N VAL A 190 -12.98 -33.91 -30.87
CA VAL A 190 -13.24 -34.48 -32.24
C VAL A 190 -14.55 -34.19 -33.03
N ASN A 191 -14.38 -33.40 -34.10
CA ASN A 191 -14.88 -33.41 -35.51
C ASN A 191 -16.08 -34.27 -35.97
N TYR A 192 -16.84 -33.74 -36.97
CA TYR A 192 -16.79 -34.23 -38.39
C TYR A 192 -17.37 -33.25 -39.44
N GLU A 193 -16.71 -33.28 -40.61
CA GLU A 193 -16.99 -32.66 -41.92
C GLU A 193 -18.36 -33.11 -42.51
N SER A 194 -19.01 -32.56 -43.55
CA SER A 194 -18.67 -31.83 -44.79
C SER A 194 -20.01 -31.49 -45.47
N PHE A 195 -20.08 -30.53 -46.41
CA PHE A 195 -20.62 -30.73 -47.77
C PHE A 195 -20.43 -29.48 -48.63
N ASP A 196 -20.18 -29.76 -49.91
CA ASP A 196 -19.52 -28.98 -50.95
C ASP A 196 -20.51 -28.20 -51.85
N ASP A 197 -19.93 -27.58 -52.90
CA ASP A 197 -20.52 -27.13 -54.17
C ASP A 197 -21.06 -25.69 -54.25
N SER A 198 -20.81 -24.91 -55.30
CA SER A 198 -19.70 -24.73 -56.25
C SER A 198 -20.03 -23.53 -57.16
N ASP A 199 -18.97 -22.93 -57.72
CA ASP A 199 -18.89 -22.20 -58.99
C ASP A 199 -19.21 -20.69 -59.13
N GLN A 200 -18.09 -19.94 -59.19
CA GLN A 200 -17.53 -19.18 -60.35
C GLN A 200 -18.07 -17.80 -60.77
N ASP A 201 -17.18 -16.81 -60.60
CA ASP A 201 -16.58 -15.87 -61.57
C ASP A 201 -17.46 -15.12 -62.60
N PHE A 202 -17.37 -13.78 -62.63
CA PHE A 202 -16.56 -13.04 -63.63
C PHE A 202 -16.65 -11.51 -63.44
N ASP A 203 -15.50 -10.87 -63.67
CA ASP A 203 -15.24 -9.44 -63.75
C ASP A 203 -15.84 -8.76 -65.01
N ASP A 204 -15.98 -7.42 -64.87
CA ASP A 204 -15.79 -6.34 -65.86
C ASP A 204 -16.89 -5.89 -66.88
N ILE A 205 -17.42 -4.68 -66.57
CA ILE A 205 -17.52 -3.44 -67.38
C ILE A 205 -18.52 -3.34 -68.57
N ASP A 206 -19.43 -2.35 -68.48
CA ASP A 206 -19.54 -1.24 -69.47
C ASP A 206 -20.00 0.07 -68.77
N PRO A 207 -19.27 1.19 -68.89
CA PRO A 207 -19.52 2.44 -68.20
C PRO A 207 -20.10 3.53 -69.13
N ASN A 208 -21.25 3.33 -69.79
CA ASN A 208 -22.03 4.41 -70.45
C ASN A 208 -23.44 3.99 -70.93
N ALA A 209 -24.39 3.76 -70.00
CA ALA A 209 -25.82 3.72 -70.35
C ALA A 209 -26.62 4.65 -69.44
N GLU A 210 -26.97 5.83 -69.97
CA GLU A 210 -27.84 6.83 -69.35
C GLU A 210 -29.32 6.39 -69.41
N VAL A 211 -30.03 6.50 -68.29
CA VAL A 211 -31.49 6.64 -68.23
C VAL A 211 -31.84 7.78 -67.28
N GLU A 212 -32.19 8.93 -67.87
CA GLU A 212 -32.95 10.06 -67.32
C GLU A 212 -34.45 9.67 -67.14
N ILE A 213 -35.33 10.15 -66.25
CA ILE A 213 -35.45 11.26 -65.28
C ILE A 213 -36.56 10.87 -64.28
N GLY A 214 -36.48 11.35 -63.02
CA GLY A 214 -37.64 11.40 -62.12
C GLY A 214 -37.39 12.01 -60.74
N ASN A 215 -37.34 13.34 -60.67
CA ASN A 215 -37.16 14.20 -59.48
C ASN A 215 -37.84 13.76 -58.17
N LYS A 216 -37.11 13.87 -57.05
CA LYS A 216 -37.44 14.79 -55.92
C LYS A 216 -36.30 14.86 -54.87
N ASP A 217 -35.99 16.10 -54.51
CA ASP A 217 -35.40 16.56 -53.24
C ASP A 217 -33.89 16.35 -53.00
N GLY A 218 -33.10 17.20 -53.67
CA GLY A 218 -32.21 18.16 -52.98
C GLY A 218 -31.06 17.63 -52.11
N VAL A 219 -30.10 16.91 -52.69
CA VAL A 219 -28.78 16.69 -52.08
C VAL A 219 -27.69 17.23 -53.01
N ILE A 220 -26.99 18.28 -52.57
CA ILE A 220 -25.76 18.76 -53.21
C ILE A 220 -24.58 18.06 -52.50
N ARG A 221 -23.83 17.22 -53.22
CA ARG A 221 -22.50 16.76 -52.79
C ARG A 221 -21.43 17.55 -53.55
N ILE A 222 -20.54 18.22 -52.82
CA ILE A 222 -19.30 18.81 -53.33
C ILE A 222 -18.14 17.88 -52.94
N PRO A 223 -17.16 17.62 -53.83
CA PRO A 223 -16.13 16.61 -53.62
C PRO A 223 -14.98 17.08 -52.73
N PHE A 224 -14.37 16.11 -52.05
CA PHE A 224 -13.17 16.25 -51.22
C PHE A 224 -11.94 16.54 -52.10
N ILE A 225 -11.22 17.64 -51.82
CA ILE A 225 -9.89 17.93 -52.39
C ILE A 225 -8.92 18.11 -51.21
N PRO A 226 -7.85 17.32 -51.09
CA PRO A 226 -6.90 17.45 -50.00
C PRO A 226 -5.85 18.54 -50.27
N GLY A 227 -5.69 19.47 -49.33
CA GLY A 227 -4.48 20.27 -49.13
C GLY A 227 -4.52 21.72 -49.62
N ALA A 228 -4.65 22.68 -48.69
CA ALA A 228 -3.92 23.95 -48.69
C ALA A 228 -4.22 24.75 -47.40
N PHE A 229 -3.17 25.23 -46.76
CA PHE A 229 -3.12 25.96 -45.49
C PHE A 229 -3.87 27.32 -45.51
N GLY A 230 -4.33 27.77 -44.33
CA GLY A 230 -4.50 29.21 -44.05
C GLY A 230 -5.45 29.56 -42.90
N ASN A 231 -4.87 29.96 -41.76
CA ASN A 231 -5.55 30.47 -40.55
C ASN A 231 -6.60 31.56 -40.81
N PHE A 232 -7.80 31.42 -40.23
CA PHE A 232 -8.53 32.44 -39.47
C PHE A 232 -9.76 31.78 -38.82
N GLN A 233 -9.80 31.67 -37.49
CA GLN A 233 -11.02 31.31 -36.75
C GLN A 233 -11.66 32.58 -36.17
N PRO A 234 -12.88 32.97 -36.58
CA PRO A 234 -13.79 33.69 -35.71
C PRO A 234 -14.39 32.71 -34.69
N LEU A 235 -14.68 33.21 -33.49
CA LEU A 235 -15.33 32.47 -32.39
C LEU A 235 -16.61 31.76 -32.90
N PRO A 236 -16.83 30.46 -32.60
CA PRO A 236 -18.11 29.83 -32.89
C PRO A 236 -19.15 30.25 -31.85
N ASN A 237 -20.27 30.76 -32.35
CA ASN A 237 -21.57 30.71 -31.70
C ASN A 237 -21.97 29.22 -31.59
N ASP A 238 -21.72 28.61 -30.43
CA ASP A 238 -22.36 27.35 -30.05
C ASP A 238 -23.48 27.71 -29.06
N ALA A 239 -24.62 28.11 -29.63
CA ALA A 239 -25.88 28.15 -28.92
C ALA A 239 -26.75 27.06 -29.51
N GLU A 240 -26.54 25.81 -29.06
CA GLU A 240 -27.51 24.70 -29.13
C GLU A 240 -26.93 23.48 -28.37
N ASP A 241 -27.06 23.51 -27.03
CA ASP A 241 -27.24 22.35 -26.12
C ASP A 241 -27.29 22.77 -24.62
N ASP A 242 -27.86 23.95 -24.30
CA ASP A 242 -28.04 24.42 -22.91
C ASP A 242 -29.47 24.09 -22.43
N ALA A 243 -29.72 22.84 -22.04
CA ALA A 243 -30.96 22.42 -21.39
C ALA A 243 -30.76 21.63 -20.07
N ASP A 244 -29.58 21.70 -19.46
CA ASP A 244 -29.36 21.22 -18.08
C ASP A 244 -28.34 22.13 -17.38
N ASP A 245 -28.81 23.30 -16.93
CA ASP A 245 -28.03 24.42 -16.33
C ASP A 245 -27.21 23.97 -15.09
N ASP A 246 -27.63 22.89 -14.44
CA ASP A 246 -26.99 22.30 -13.26
C ASP A 246 -26.10 21.08 -13.56
N SER A 247 -25.93 20.69 -14.82
CA SER A 247 -25.20 19.46 -15.17
C SER A 247 -23.71 19.47 -14.78
N TRP A 248 -23.13 20.63 -14.50
CA TRP A 248 -21.76 20.77 -14.00
C TRP A 248 -21.62 20.44 -12.50
N LYS A 249 -22.70 20.58 -11.71
CA LYS A 249 -22.73 20.25 -10.27
C LYS A 249 -22.50 18.78 -9.99
N LYS A 250 -22.68 17.91 -10.99
CA LYS A 250 -22.37 16.46 -10.92
C LYS A 250 -20.88 16.17 -10.75
N TYR A 251 -20.01 17.14 -11.02
CA TYR A 251 -18.55 16.99 -10.97
C TYR A 251 -17.90 17.72 -9.80
N VAL A 252 -18.70 18.34 -8.92
CA VAL A 252 -18.22 19.10 -7.77
C VAL A 252 -19.04 18.78 -6.53
N THR A 253 -18.43 18.89 -5.35
CA THR A 253 -19.10 18.65 -4.07
C THR A 253 -19.48 19.99 -3.43
N HIS A 254 -20.75 20.21 -3.11
CA HIS A 254 -21.20 21.42 -2.44
C HIS A 254 -20.90 21.35 -0.94
N ILE A 255 -20.00 22.20 -0.44
CA ILE A 255 -19.46 22.11 0.94
C ILE A 255 -20.43 22.69 1.98
N ASN A 256 -21.13 23.80 1.69
CA ASN A 256 -22.01 24.48 2.65
C ASN A 256 -23.00 23.55 3.39
N PRO A 257 -23.74 22.64 2.74
CA PRO A 257 -24.70 21.76 3.42
C PRO A 257 -24.01 20.64 4.23
N LEU A 258 -22.73 20.37 4.00
CA LEU A 258 -22.01 19.28 4.65
C LEU A 258 -21.43 19.67 6.01
N VAL A 259 -21.48 20.95 6.40
CA VAL A 259 -20.90 21.47 7.64
C VAL A 259 -21.35 20.71 8.89
N GLU A 260 -22.64 20.36 8.99
CA GLU A 260 -23.19 19.65 10.16
C GLU A 260 -22.66 18.21 10.31
N GLY A 261 -22.23 17.59 9.20
CA GLY A 261 -21.65 16.25 9.18
C GLY A 261 -20.14 16.21 9.41
N HIS A 262 -19.49 17.36 9.52
CA HIS A 262 -18.04 17.48 9.67
C HIS A 262 -17.61 18.02 11.04
N ASN A 263 -16.34 17.76 11.37
CA ASN A 263 -15.72 18.24 12.60
C ASN A 263 -15.58 19.78 12.61
N PRO A 264 -15.92 20.45 13.72
CA PRO A 264 -15.81 21.91 13.81
C PRO A 264 -14.35 22.38 13.78
N LEU A 265 -14.12 23.57 13.22
CA LEU A 265 -12.82 24.23 13.27
C LEU A 265 -12.56 24.76 14.69
N ILE A 266 -11.40 24.42 15.27
CA ILE A 266 -11.01 24.84 16.62
C ILE A 266 -9.63 25.51 16.57
N GLY A 267 -9.51 26.68 17.19
CA GLY A 267 -8.21 27.33 17.45
C GLY A 267 -7.49 27.91 16.24
N ARG A 268 -8.17 28.11 15.10
CA ARG A 268 -7.60 28.59 13.82
C ARG A 268 -8.25 29.88 13.31
N ASP A 269 -8.74 30.72 14.23
CA ASP A 269 -9.45 31.94 13.88
C ASP A 269 -8.58 32.92 13.08
N LYS A 270 -7.28 33.01 13.37
CA LYS A 270 -6.37 33.93 12.66
C LYS A 270 -6.23 33.57 11.19
N GLU A 271 -6.05 32.29 10.89
CA GLU A 271 -5.92 31.77 9.54
C GLU A 271 -7.25 31.87 8.77
N LEU A 272 -8.37 31.62 9.46
CA LEU A 272 -9.70 31.79 8.89
C LEU A 272 -10.04 33.26 8.59
N ASP A 273 -9.77 34.18 9.53
CA ASP A 273 -9.92 35.63 9.35
C ASP A 273 -9.07 36.12 8.19
N ARG A 274 -7.84 35.62 8.07
CA ARG A 274 -6.96 35.94 6.95
C ARG A 274 -7.52 35.43 5.62
N THR A 275 -8.13 34.25 5.60
CA THR A 275 -8.81 33.68 4.42
C THR A 275 -9.97 34.58 3.99
N VAL A 276 -10.85 34.96 4.93
CA VAL A 276 -11.96 35.90 4.69
C VAL A 276 -11.46 37.25 4.17
N GLN A 277 -10.40 37.79 4.79
CA GLN A 277 -9.79 39.05 4.39
C GLN A 277 -9.30 39.00 2.94
N ILE A 278 -8.65 37.90 2.54
CA ILE A 278 -8.14 37.73 1.17
C ILE A 278 -9.29 37.63 0.17
N LEU A 279 -10.32 36.82 0.44
CA LEU A 279 -11.51 36.68 -0.43
C LEU A 279 -12.26 38.00 -0.66
N CYS A 280 -12.14 38.94 0.29
CA CYS A 280 -12.73 40.27 0.20
C CYS A 280 -11.87 41.29 -0.58
N ARG A 281 -10.63 40.97 -0.97
CA ARG A 281 -9.77 41.88 -1.72
C ARG A 281 -10.33 42.16 -3.12
N LYS A 282 -9.92 43.29 -3.70
CA LYS A 282 -10.21 43.62 -5.11
C LYS A 282 -9.36 42.78 -6.06
N ASP A 283 -8.06 42.72 -5.78
CA ASP A 283 -7.06 41.95 -6.53
C ASP A 283 -6.36 40.94 -5.61
N LYS A 284 -5.88 39.83 -6.18
CA LYS A 284 -5.27 38.70 -5.45
C LYS A 284 -6.20 38.19 -4.34
N ASN A 285 -7.44 37.93 -4.73
CA ASN A 285 -8.53 37.54 -3.85
C ASN A 285 -8.66 36.02 -3.67
N ASN A 286 -7.65 35.25 -4.09
CA ASN A 286 -7.64 33.80 -3.96
C ASN A 286 -6.67 33.38 -2.86
N PRO A 287 -7.12 32.90 -1.70
CA PRO A 287 -6.23 32.36 -0.69
C PRO A 287 -5.62 31.01 -1.12
N LEU A 288 -4.36 30.80 -0.76
CA LEU A 288 -3.66 29.52 -0.92
C LEU A 288 -3.16 29.07 0.45
N HIS A 289 -3.77 28.04 1.02
CA HIS A 289 -3.35 27.42 2.27
C HIS A 289 -2.14 26.53 2.01
N VAL A 290 -0.97 26.92 2.54
CA VAL A 290 0.28 26.18 2.39
C VAL A 290 0.69 25.61 3.74
N GLY A 291 0.83 24.29 3.83
CA GLY A 291 1.19 23.61 5.07
C GLY A 291 1.35 22.11 4.86
N GLU A 292 1.98 21.43 5.81
CA GLU A 292 2.21 19.98 5.72
C GLU A 292 0.90 19.17 5.68
N PRO A 293 0.90 17.91 5.23
CA PRO A 293 -0.27 17.03 5.33
C PRO A 293 -0.72 16.86 6.80
N GLY A 294 -2.03 16.81 7.03
CA GLY A 294 -2.59 16.57 8.36
C GLY A 294 -2.73 17.80 9.29
N VAL A 295 -2.17 18.97 8.95
CA VAL A 295 -2.25 20.18 9.82
C VAL A 295 -3.63 20.85 9.92
N GLY A 296 -4.61 20.37 9.14
CA GLY A 296 -5.99 20.88 9.14
C GLY A 296 -6.33 21.91 8.04
N LYS A 297 -5.70 21.85 6.86
CA LYS A 297 -5.98 22.76 5.73
C LYS A 297 -7.46 22.70 5.30
N THR A 298 -8.00 21.51 5.08
CA THR A 298 -9.40 21.30 4.69
C THR A 298 -10.38 21.78 5.77
N ALA A 299 -10.01 21.67 7.06
CA ALA A 299 -10.84 22.14 8.16
C ALA A 299 -11.10 23.65 8.11
N LEU A 300 -10.16 24.46 7.59
CA LEU A 300 -10.36 25.89 7.38
C LEU A 300 -11.47 26.20 6.38
N VAL A 301 -11.64 25.35 5.36
CA VAL A 301 -12.68 25.51 4.33
C VAL A 301 -14.05 25.21 4.92
N TYR A 302 -14.17 24.13 5.71
CA TYR A 302 -15.40 23.84 6.44
C TYR A 302 -15.72 24.92 7.49
N GLY A 303 -14.70 25.46 8.17
CA GLY A 303 -14.87 26.60 9.09
C GLY A 303 -15.34 27.87 8.39
N LEU A 304 -14.88 28.12 7.15
CA LEU A 304 -15.39 29.21 6.33
C LEU A 304 -16.85 28.97 5.92
N ALA A 305 -17.19 27.76 5.49
CA ALA A 305 -18.57 27.39 5.14
C ALA A 305 -19.52 27.57 6.34
N ASP A 306 -19.10 27.17 7.54
CA ASP A 306 -19.86 27.36 8.78
C ASP A 306 -20.12 28.85 9.08
N ARG A 307 -19.08 29.70 9.00
CA ARG A 307 -19.25 31.15 9.17
C ARG A 307 -20.17 31.77 8.11
N ILE A 308 -20.11 31.30 6.86
CA ILE A 308 -21.02 31.76 5.80
C ILE A 308 -22.46 31.37 6.14
N ASN A 309 -22.71 30.12 6.54
CA ASN A 309 -24.02 29.62 6.91
C ASN A 309 -24.62 30.39 8.11
N LYS A 310 -23.77 30.76 9.08
CA LYS A 310 -24.17 31.58 10.25
C LYS A 310 -24.28 33.08 9.93
N GLY A 311 -23.87 33.52 8.75
CA GLY A 311 -23.83 34.93 8.38
C GLY A 311 -22.73 35.75 9.08
N GLU A 312 -21.75 35.08 9.69
CA GLU A 312 -20.59 35.65 10.39
C GLU A 312 -19.45 36.04 9.42
N VAL A 313 -19.82 36.54 8.24
CA VAL A 313 -18.89 36.99 7.20
C VAL A 313 -19.29 38.38 6.68
N PRO A 314 -18.34 39.16 6.12
CA PRO A 314 -18.68 40.43 5.49
C PRO A 314 -19.74 40.28 4.39
N ASP A 315 -20.52 41.34 4.14
CA ASP A 315 -21.65 41.31 3.19
C ASP A 315 -21.29 40.75 1.80
N ARG A 316 -20.03 40.97 1.36
CA ARG A 316 -19.51 40.49 0.07
C ARG A 316 -19.42 38.96 -0.04
N LEU A 317 -19.39 38.25 1.08
CA LEU A 317 -19.30 36.79 1.15
C LEU A 317 -20.59 36.15 1.70
N LYS A 318 -21.60 36.96 2.04
CA LYS A 318 -22.90 36.41 2.43
C LYS A 318 -23.51 35.62 1.28
N ASN A 319 -24.12 34.48 1.61
CA ASN A 319 -24.73 33.53 0.66
C ASN A 319 -23.74 32.94 -0.36
N SER A 320 -22.43 33.04 -0.12
CA SER A 320 -21.43 32.39 -0.97
C SER A 320 -21.58 30.87 -0.98
N GLN A 321 -21.52 30.28 -2.16
CA GLN A 321 -21.56 28.84 -2.36
C GLN A 321 -20.13 28.33 -2.55
N ILE A 322 -19.70 27.36 -1.74
CA ILE A 322 -18.38 26.74 -1.83
C ILE A 322 -18.50 25.36 -2.49
N TYR A 323 -17.83 25.18 -3.63
CA TYR A 323 -17.77 23.92 -4.36
C TYR A 323 -16.36 23.33 -4.33
N SER A 324 -16.21 22.10 -3.85
CA SER A 324 -14.97 21.33 -3.91
C SER A 324 -14.81 20.71 -5.30
N LEU A 325 -13.65 20.89 -5.90
CA LEU A 325 -13.25 20.23 -7.13
C LEU A 325 -12.36 19.03 -6.81
N GLU A 326 -12.92 17.83 -6.96
CA GLU A 326 -12.19 16.58 -6.74
C GLU A 326 -11.60 16.05 -8.04
N MET A 327 -10.28 15.91 -8.10
CA MET A 327 -9.59 15.42 -9.30
C MET A 327 -10.01 14.01 -9.71
N ALA A 328 -10.30 13.13 -8.75
CA ALA A 328 -10.76 11.77 -9.01
C ALA A 328 -12.07 11.75 -9.84
N SER A 329 -13.00 12.65 -9.52
CA SER A 329 -14.28 12.83 -10.23
C SER A 329 -14.10 13.34 -11.66
N LEU A 330 -13.02 14.06 -11.95
CA LEU A 330 -12.68 14.51 -13.29
C LEU A 330 -12.09 13.38 -14.15
N VAL A 331 -11.31 12.48 -13.56
CA VAL A 331 -10.68 11.33 -14.22
C VAL A 331 -11.66 10.14 -14.38
N ALA A 332 -12.62 10.00 -13.47
CA ALA A 332 -13.57 8.90 -13.47
C ALA A 332 -14.38 8.81 -14.79
N GLY A 333 -14.25 7.69 -15.49
CA GLY A 333 -14.95 7.45 -16.76
C GLY A 333 -14.43 8.26 -17.96
N THR A 334 -13.22 8.83 -17.91
CA THR A 334 -12.56 9.44 -19.08
C THR A 334 -11.43 8.54 -19.58
N GLN A 335 -11.42 8.22 -20.87
CA GLN A 335 -10.31 7.49 -21.51
C GLN A 335 -9.25 8.43 -22.09
N PHE A 336 -9.60 9.71 -22.33
CA PHE A 336 -8.74 10.68 -22.99
C PHE A 336 -8.63 12.00 -22.19
N ARG A 337 -7.43 12.58 -22.18
CA ARG A 337 -7.12 13.89 -21.56
C ARG A 337 -8.09 15.01 -21.98
N GLY A 338 -8.54 15.01 -23.24
CA GLY A 338 -9.46 16.02 -23.77
C GLY A 338 -10.83 16.04 -23.09
N ASP A 339 -11.29 14.91 -22.55
CA ASP A 339 -12.57 14.83 -21.84
C ASP A 339 -12.50 15.48 -20.46
N MET A 340 -11.36 15.33 -19.78
CA MET A 340 -11.10 16.04 -18.52
C MET A 340 -11.07 17.56 -18.75
N GLU A 341 -10.43 18.03 -19.81
CA GLU A 341 -10.39 19.45 -20.16
C GLU A 341 -11.81 19.99 -20.44
N LYS A 342 -12.63 19.25 -21.19
CA LYS A 342 -14.05 19.60 -21.41
C LYS A 342 -14.83 19.70 -20.09
N ARG A 343 -14.61 18.78 -19.15
CA ARG A 343 -15.25 18.81 -17.81
C ARG A 343 -14.83 20.03 -17.00
N ILE A 344 -13.54 20.34 -16.94
CA ILE A 344 -13.03 21.55 -16.26
C ILE A 344 -13.64 22.80 -16.88
N LYS A 345 -13.68 22.90 -18.21
CA LYS A 345 -14.30 24.03 -18.90
C LYS A 345 -15.79 24.15 -18.56
N LYS A 346 -16.52 23.02 -18.52
CA LYS A 346 -17.94 22.98 -18.15
C LYS A 346 -18.18 23.46 -16.72
N ILE A 347 -17.36 23.02 -15.77
CA ILE A 347 -17.43 23.46 -14.35
C ILE A 347 -17.18 24.96 -14.24
N MET A 348 -16.11 25.46 -14.86
CA MET A 348 -15.75 26.88 -14.75
C MET A 348 -16.78 27.79 -15.44
N SER A 349 -17.30 27.41 -16.61
CA SER A 349 -18.37 28.16 -17.28
C SER A 349 -19.66 28.18 -16.46
N GLY A 350 -20.06 27.05 -15.86
CA GLY A 350 -21.23 26.97 -14.98
C GLY A 350 -21.07 27.81 -13.72
N ALA A 351 -19.93 27.67 -13.02
CA ALA A 351 -19.62 28.45 -11.82
C ALA A 351 -19.53 29.96 -12.09
N ALA A 352 -19.13 30.39 -13.29
CA ALA A 352 -19.08 31.80 -13.67
C ALA A 352 -20.48 32.44 -13.87
N ARG A 353 -21.52 31.64 -14.12
CA ARG A 353 -22.91 32.10 -14.28
C ARG A 353 -23.63 32.28 -12.93
N GLU A 354 -23.16 31.57 -11.90
CA GLU A 354 -23.71 31.68 -10.54
C GLU A 354 -23.14 32.87 -9.76
N THR A 355 -23.96 33.42 -8.86
CA THR A 355 -23.55 34.53 -8.01
C THR A 355 -22.78 34.05 -6.78
N ASN A 356 -21.67 34.72 -6.46
CA ASN A 356 -20.89 34.52 -5.23
C ASN A 356 -20.31 33.11 -5.03
N VAL A 357 -19.85 32.48 -6.12
CA VAL A 357 -19.20 31.17 -6.08
C VAL A 357 -17.74 31.24 -5.60
N ILE A 358 -17.37 30.25 -4.80
CA ILE A 358 -16.00 29.95 -4.37
C ILE A 358 -15.68 28.50 -4.76
N ILE A 359 -14.63 28.28 -5.54
CA ILE A 359 -14.14 26.94 -5.87
C ILE A 359 -12.99 26.59 -4.92
N TYR A 360 -13.14 25.51 -4.16
CA TYR A 360 -12.06 24.90 -3.38
C TYR A 360 -11.38 23.82 -4.22
N ILE A 361 -10.05 23.83 -4.27
CA ILE A 361 -9.23 22.82 -4.95
C ILE A 361 -8.23 22.29 -3.93
N ASP A 362 -8.45 21.05 -3.49
CA ASP A 362 -7.43 20.35 -2.72
C ASP A 362 -6.27 19.95 -3.62
N GLU A 363 -5.06 19.96 -3.07
CA GLU A 363 -3.84 19.61 -3.81
C GLU A 363 -3.72 20.37 -5.14
N ILE A 364 -3.93 21.69 -5.14
CA ILE A 364 -4.00 22.54 -6.35
C ILE A 364 -2.76 22.43 -7.27
N HIS A 365 -1.62 21.99 -6.73
CA HIS A 365 -0.40 21.75 -7.51
C HIS A 365 -0.60 20.67 -8.59
N THR A 366 -1.53 19.72 -8.40
CA THR A 366 -1.89 18.68 -9.39
C THR A 366 -2.41 19.26 -10.70
N LEU A 367 -2.99 20.47 -10.66
CA LEU A 367 -3.46 21.20 -11.85
C LEU A 367 -2.36 22.07 -12.50
N VAL A 368 -1.25 22.32 -11.79
CA VAL A 368 -0.20 23.28 -12.19
C VAL A 368 1.12 22.58 -12.56
N GLY A 369 1.32 21.31 -12.19
CA GLY A 369 2.62 20.64 -12.25
C GLY A 369 2.65 19.27 -12.92
N ALA A 370 2.97 19.22 -14.22
CA ALA A 370 3.83 18.19 -14.84
C ALA A 370 4.25 18.57 -16.27
N GLY A 371 4.93 19.70 -16.41
CA GLY A 371 5.81 19.89 -17.55
C GLY A 371 7.24 19.69 -17.09
N THR A 372 7.78 18.46 -17.19
CA THR A 372 9.17 18.20 -17.70
C THR A 372 9.68 16.76 -17.60
N THR A 373 9.09 15.82 -16.86
CA THR A 373 9.55 14.41 -16.86
C THR A 373 8.41 13.48 -16.43
N SER A 374 8.24 12.38 -17.19
CA SER A 374 7.20 11.31 -17.11
C SER A 374 5.74 11.75 -17.30
N ASP A 375 5.29 11.65 -18.56
CA ASP A 375 4.00 11.21 -19.11
C ASP A 375 2.66 11.21 -18.32
N SER A 376 2.49 11.93 -17.19
CA SER A 376 1.36 11.61 -16.28
C SER A 376 0.68 12.76 -15.51
N ALA A 377 0.95 14.05 -15.74
CA ALA A 377 0.07 15.07 -15.14
C ALA A 377 -0.35 16.20 -16.11
N LEU A 378 -1.59 16.67 -15.89
CA LEU A 378 -2.28 17.64 -16.73
C LEU A 378 -1.78 19.06 -16.44
N ASP A 379 -1.38 19.80 -17.47
CA ASP A 379 -1.22 21.26 -17.38
C ASP A 379 -2.59 21.95 -17.57
N ALA A 380 -3.52 21.68 -16.66
CA ALA A 380 -4.85 22.30 -16.59
C ALA A 380 -4.78 23.79 -16.17
N SER A 381 -3.58 24.23 -15.79
CA SER A 381 -3.26 25.59 -15.35
C SER A 381 -3.65 26.64 -16.41
N ASN A 382 -3.51 26.32 -17.70
CA ASN A 382 -3.92 27.21 -18.80
C ASN A 382 -5.45 27.40 -18.87
N MET A 383 -6.23 26.43 -18.41
CA MET A 383 -7.69 26.50 -18.41
C MET A 383 -8.24 27.38 -17.30
N LEU A 384 -7.52 27.49 -16.18
CA LEU A 384 -7.92 28.32 -15.04
C LEU A 384 -7.59 29.80 -15.24
N LYS A 385 -6.56 30.11 -16.05
CA LYS A 385 -6.08 31.49 -16.27
C LYS A 385 -7.19 32.47 -16.64
N PRO A 386 -8.08 32.20 -17.62
CA PRO A 386 -9.14 33.14 -17.99
C PRO A 386 -10.05 33.51 -16.82
N TYR A 387 -10.42 32.53 -15.98
CA TYR A 387 -11.31 32.72 -14.84
C TYR A 387 -10.62 33.44 -13.67
N LEU A 388 -9.34 33.12 -13.44
CA LEU A 388 -8.49 33.82 -12.47
C LEU A 388 -8.23 35.28 -12.87
N GLU A 389 -8.24 35.59 -14.17
CA GLU A 389 -8.06 36.96 -14.69
C GLU A 389 -9.36 37.76 -14.73
N ALA A 390 -10.47 37.13 -15.08
CA ALA A 390 -11.79 37.75 -15.08
C ALA A 390 -12.26 38.10 -13.65
N GLY A 391 -11.85 37.31 -12.65
CA GLY A 391 -12.22 37.52 -11.25
C GLY A 391 -13.70 37.28 -10.95
N THR A 392 -14.42 36.63 -11.87
CA THR A 392 -15.82 36.23 -11.73
C THR A 392 -15.99 35.10 -10.70
N ILE A 393 -14.98 34.24 -10.59
CA ILE A 393 -14.93 33.12 -9.64
C ILE A 393 -13.81 33.37 -8.63
N ARG A 394 -14.06 33.08 -7.35
CA ARG A 394 -13.02 33.05 -6.31
C ARG A 394 -12.51 31.63 -6.12
N PHE A 395 -11.24 31.49 -5.79
CA PHE A 395 -10.60 30.19 -5.58
C PHE A 395 -9.98 30.11 -4.19
N ILE A 396 -10.11 28.95 -3.54
CA ILE A 396 -9.32 28.55 -2.39
C ILE A 396 -8.50 27.34 -2.82
N GLY A 397 -7.18 27.41 -2.70
CA GLY A 397 -6.31 26.26 -2.96
C GLY A 397 -5.64 25.78 -1.67
N SER A 398 -5.34 24.49 -1.59
CA SER A 398 -4.44 23.92 -0.58
C SER A 398 -3.29 23.17 -1.24
N THR A 399 -2.11 23.20 -0.62
CA THR A 399 -0.91 22.47 -1.09
C THR A 399 0.09 22.31 0.05
N THR A 400 1.08 21.43 -0.11
CA THR A 400 2.25 21.39 0.79
C THR A 400 3.31 22.40 0.40
N TYR A 401 4.25 22.71 1.31
CA TYR A 401 5.39 23.58 1.03
C TYR A 401 6.28 22.99 -0.08
N GLU A 402 6.48 21.68 -0.06
CA GLU A 402 7.30 20.98 -1.04
C GLU A 402 6.71 21.12 -2.45
N GLU A 403 5.43 20.81 -2.62
CA GLU A 403 4.73 20.90 -3.90
C GLU A 403 4.58 22.34 -4.39
N TYR A 404 4.37 23.28 -3.46
CA TYR A 404 4.34 24.70 -3.79
C TYR A 404 5.65 25.12 -4.45
N ASN A 405 6.80 24.81 -3.85
CA ASN A 405 8.11 25.16 -4.40
C ASN A 405 8.42 24.40 -5.69
N ARG A 406 8.05 23.12 -5.75
CA ARG A 406 8.36 22.23 -6.88
C ARG A 406 7.57 22.58 -8.14
N PHE A 407 6.29 22.91 -8.00
CA PHE A 407 5.35 23.07 -9.12
C PHE A 407 4.75 24.46 -9.21
N PHE A 408 4.14 24.95 -8.13
CA PHE A 408 3.32 26.15 -8.16
C PHE A 408 4.16 27.43 -8.33
N ALA A 409 5.26 27.56 -7.58
CA ALA A 409 6.17 28.72 -7.57
C ALA A 409 6.81 29.00 -8.94
N LYS A 410 6.93 27.98 -9.79
CA LYS A 410 7.47 28.11 -11.15
C LYS A 410 6.51 28.84 -12.10
N SER A 411 5.20 28.79 -11.85
CA SER A 411 4.18 29.43 -12.70
C SER A 411 3.86 30.86 -12.24
N LYS A 412 4.69 31.83 -12.66
CA LYS A 412 4.52 33.26 -12.34
C LYS A 412 3.13 33.81 -12.65
N SER A 413 2.47 33.28 -13.68
CA SER A 413 1.15 33.73 -14.15
C SER A 413 0.00 33.42 -13.18
N ILE A 414 0.10 32.31 -12.43
CA ILE A 414 -0.91 31.83 -11.48
C ILE A 414 -0.57 32.31 -10.07
N VAL A 415 0.70 32.21 -9.66
CA VAL A 415 1.17 32.67 -8.34
C VAL A 415 0.75 34.11 -8.04
N ARG A 416 0.81 35.00 -9.05
CA ARG A 416 0.40 36.40 -8.89
C ARG A 416 -1.09 36.61 -8.59
N ARG A 417 -1.94 35.59 -8.71
CA ARG A 417 -3.41 35.62 -8.45
C ARG A 417 -3.77 35.06 -7.08
N PHE A 418 -2.87 34.32 -6.46
CA PHE A 418 -3.06 33.74 -5.14
C PHE A 418 -2.30 34.53 -4.07
N GLN A 419 -2.80 34.46 -2.84
CA GLN A 419 -2.14 34.96 -1.65
C GLN A 419 -1.90 33.79 -0.70
N GLN A 420 -0.63 33.49 -0.45
CA GLN A 420 -0.22 32.44 0.48
C GLN A 420 -0.65 32.77 1.91
N ILE A 421 -1.15 31.74 2.60
CA ILE A 421 -1.44 31.69 4.03
C ILE A 421 -0.74 30.43 4.56
N ASP A 422 0.22 30.63 5.45
CA ASP A 422 0.99 29.54 6.06
C ASP A 422 0.18 28.88 7.17
N ILE A 423 -0.06 27.58 7.04
CA ILE A 423 -0.75 26.75 8.03
C ILE A 423 0.29 25.88 8.73
N ASN A 424 0.72 26.33 9.90
CA ASN A 424 1.74 25.64 10.70
C ASN A 424 1.13 24.48 11.50
N GLU A 425 1.95 23.48 11.82
CA GLU A 425 1.60 22.45 12.81
C GLU A 425 1.21 23.14 14.15
N PRO A 426 0.05 22.80 14.75
CA PRO A 426 -0.34 23.37 16.03
C PRO A 426 0.57 22.85 17.14
N SER A 427 0.74 23.66 18.18
CA SER A 427 1.43 23.24 19.40
C SER A 427 0.72 22.09 20.11
N ILE A 428 1.40 21.44 21.04
CA ILE A 428 0.82 20.38 21.89
C ILE A 428 -0.44 20.90 22.60
N ASP A 429 -0.39 22.09 23.18
CA ASP A 429 -1.50 22.65 23.95
C ASP A 429 -2.70 23.03 23.05
N GLU A 430 -2.43 23.61 21.86
CA GLU A 430 -3.46 23.87 20.86
C GLU A 430 -4.09 22.55 20.37
N THR A 431 -3.30 21.51 20.17
CA THR A 431 -3.81 20.19 19.75
C THR A 431 -4.67 19.54 20.82
N ILE A 432 -4.31 19.65 22.10
CA ILE A 432 -5.15 19.20 23.21
C ILE A 432 -6.49 19.94 23.18
N ALA A 433 -6.50 21.24 22.92
CA ALA A 433 -7.74 22.02 22.79
C ALA A 433 -8.58 21.56 21.58
N ILE A 434 -7.95 21.28 20.44
CA ILE A 434 -8.61 20.73 19.24
C ILE A 434 -9.28 19.39 19.59
N ILE A 435 -8.55 18.42 20.13
CA ILE A 435 -9.13 17.10 20.44
C ILE A 435 -10.24 17.19 21.49
N LYS A 436 -10.10 18.05 22.51
CA LYS A 436 -11.17 18.29 23.49
C LYS A 436 -12.44 18.86 22.87
N GLY A 437 -12.32 19.72 21.86
CA GLY A 437 -13.49 20.22 21.14
C GLY A 437 -14.12 19.17 20.21
N LEU A 438 -13.34 18.22 19.70
CA LEU A 438 -13.84 17.08 18.90
C LEU A 438 -14.35 15.92 19.76
N GLN A 439 -13.95 15.85 21.03
CA GLN A 439 -14.20 14.72 21.94
C GLN A 439 -15.66 14.25 21.90
N LYS A 440 -16.63 15.17 22.03
CA LYS A 440 -18.06 14.81 22.09
C LYS A 440 -18.56 14.10 20.82
N ASN A 441 -17.99 14.44 19.65
CA ASN A 441 -18.36 13.82 18.39
C ASN A 441 -17.85 12.38 18.35
N TYR A 442 -16.60 12.15 18.74
CA TYR A 442 -16.01 10.81 18.84
C TYR A 442 -16.68 9.95 19.91
N GLU A 443 -17.02 10.52 21.08
CA GLU A 443 -17.77 9.81 22.13
C GLU A 443 -19.13 9.33 21.63
N LYS A 444 -19.84 10.18 20.89
CA LYS A 444 -21.13 9.83 20.31
C LYS A 444 -20.99 8.77 19.21
N TYR A 445 -19.97 8.89 18.37
CA TYR A 445 -19.75 8.00 17.23
C TYR A 445 -19.35 6.59 17.69
N HIS A 446 -18.36 6.48 18.58
CA HIS A 446 -17.84 5.19 19.07
C HIS A 446 -18.58 4.62 20.28
N HIS A 447 -19.53 5.37 20.86
CA HIS A 447 -20.22 5.01 22.10
C HIS A 447 -19.29 4.80 23.31
N VAL A 448 -18.21 5.58 23.39
CA VAL A 448 -17.21 5.56 24.47
C VAL A 448 -17.13 6.90 25.20
N VAL A 449 -16.43 6.93 26.33
CA VAL A 449 -16.08 8.17 27.06
C VAL A 449 -14.56 8.29 27.13
N TYR A 450 -14.01 9.41 26.66
CA TYR A 450 -12.57 9.66 26.74
C TYR A 450 -12.20 10.30 28.07
N ARG A 451 -11.27 9.69 28.81
CA ARG A 451 -10.76 10.32 30.03
C ARG A 451 -9.88 11.55 29.68
N PRO A 452 -9.93 12.65 30.46
CA PRO A 452 -9.11 13.83 30.19
C PRO A 452 -7.61 13.53 30.08
N GLU A 453 -7.11 12.65 30.96
CA GLU A 453 -5.72 12.19 30.99
C GLU A 453 -5.34 11.40 29.74
N ALA A 454 -6.30 10.68 29.14
CA ALA A 454 -6.06 9.90 27.93
C ALA A 454 -5.84 10.83 26.72
N ILE A 455 -6.64 11.90 26.58
CA ILE A 455 -6.47 12.89 25.50
C ILE A 455 -5.10 13.57 25.60
N GLU A 456 -4.72 14.05 26.79
CA GLU A 456 -3.42 14.69 26.97
C GLU A 456 -2.28 13.72 26.66
N PHE A 457 -2.39 12.47 27.11
CA PHE A 457 -1.41 11.44 26.80
C PHE A 457 -1.34 11.17 25.28
N ALA A 458 -2.47 11.07 24.58
CA ALA A 458 -2.52 10.81 23.14
C ALA A 458 -1.74 11.86 22.34
N VAL A 459 -1.94 13.14 22.66
CA VAL A 459 -1.23 14.24 21.99
C VAL A 459 0.26 14.20 22.29
N ARG A 460 0.64 14.10 23.57
CA ARG A 460 2.07 14.09 23.96
C ARG A 460 2.79 12.86 23.42
N ALA A 461 2.14 11.70 23.45
CA ALA A 461 2.72 10.44 22.99
C ALA A 461 2.84 10.40 21.46
N SER A 462 1.81 10.81 20.73
CA SER A 462 1.88 10.92 19.26
C SER A 462 2.94 11.94 18.82
N ALA A 463 3.06 13.09 19.50
CA ALA A 463 4.12 14.07 19.23
C ALA A 463 5.54 13.52 19.48
N LYS A 464 5.70 12.61 20.45
CA LYS A 464 6.98 12.01 20.81
C LYS A 464 7.37 10.83 19.90
N TYR A 465 6.42 9.95 19.61
CA TYR A 465 6.69 8.63 19.00
C TYR A 465 6.31 8.55 17.52
N ILE A 466 5.41 9.40 17.02
CA ILE A 466 5.03 9.47 15.58
C ILE A 466 5.63 10.73 14.98
N ASN A 467 6.80 10.61 14.34
CA ASN A 467 7.61 11.73 13.87
C ASN A 467 7.49 12.02 12.37
N ASP A 468 6.89 11.11 11.60
CA ASP A 468 6.68 11.20 10.15
C ASP A 468 5.33 11.86 9.78
N ARG A 469 4.47 12.11 10.77
CA ARG A 469 3.20 12.83 10.64
C ARG A 469 3.16 14.06 11.54
N PHE A 470 2.29 14.99 11.20
CA PHE A 470 2.11 16.27 11.89
C PHE A 470 0.85 16.25 12.76
N LEU A 471 0.87 17.03 13.84
CA LEU A 471 -0.33 17.37 14.61
C LEU A 471 -1.25 18.25 13.75
N PRO A 472 -2.58 18.22 13.99
CA PRO A 472 -3.28 17.39 14.98
C PRO A 472 -3.62 15.97 14.47
N ASP A 473 -3.43 15.68 13.18
CA ASP A 473 -3.85 14.45 12.51
C ASP A 473 -3.42 13.16 13.22
N LYS A 474 -2.12 13.00 13.50
CA LYS A 474 -1.59 11.80 14.21
C LYS A 474 -2.19 11.57 15.59
N ALA A 475 -2.64 12.62 16.27
CA ALA A 475 -3.23 12.52 17.59
C ALA A 475 -4.73 12.22 17.51
N ILE A 476 -5.42 12.78 16.51
CA ILE A 476 -6.82 12.46 16.21
C ILE A 476 -6.94 10.98 15.83
N ASP A 477 -6.09 10.50 14.94
CA ASP A 477 -6.05 9.11 14.49
C ASP A 477 -5.89 8.13 15.67
N LEU A 478 -4.97 8.44 16.59
CA LEU A 478 -4.75 7.62 17.78
C LEU A 478 -5.96 7.59 18.74
N VAL A 479 -6.68 8.71 18.86
CA VAL A 479 -7.91 8.82 19.67
C VAL A 479 -9.07 8.07 19.01
N ASP A 480 -9.17 8.16 17.69
CA ASP A 480 -10.18 7.49 16.87
C ASP A 480 -10.00 5.96 16.91
N GLU A 481 -8.77 5.48 16.67
CA GLU A 481 -8.41 4.06 16.72
C GLU A 481 -8.64 3.47 18.12
N ALA A 482 -8.40 4.24 19.18
CA ALA A 482 -8.72 3.81 20.55
C ALA A 482 -10.22 3.70 20.83
N GLY A 483 -11.05 4.55 20.20
CA GLY A 483 -12.50 4.43 20.24
C GLY A 483 -12.97 3.16 19.54
N ALA A 484 -12.57 2.99 18.28
CA ALA A 484 -12.88 1.82 17.46
C ALA A 484 -12.41 0.50 18.10
N TYR A 485 -11.26 0.52 18.79
CA TYR A 485 -10.77 -0.66 19.49
C TYR A 485 -11.76 -1.19 20.53
N LEU A 486 -12.40 -0.31 21.30
CA LEU A 486 -13.38 -0.68 22.32
C LEU A 486 -14.72 -1.13 21.73
N GLU A 487 -15.07 -0.66 20.54
CA GLU A 487 -16.23 -1.14 19.80
C GLU A 487 -16.08 -2.63 19.41
N ILE A 488 -14.87 -3.01 18.96
CA ILE A 488 -14.53 -4.40 18.62
C ILE A 488 -14.28 -5.25 19.88
N HIS A 489 -13.82 -4.64 20.97
CA HIS A 489 -13.48 -5.31 22.24
C HIS A 489 -14.28 -4.71 23.40
N PRO A 490 -15.61 -4.89 23.42
CA PRO A 490 -16.44 -4.32 24.45
C PRO A 490 -16.12 -4.95 25.82
N ASN A 491 -16.01 -4.11 26.84
CA ASN A 491 -15.94 -4.57 28.22
C ASN A 491 -17.36 -4.86 28.76
N ASP A 492 -17.51 -5.71 29.77
CA ASP A 492 -18.79 -6.05 30.44
C ASP A 492 -19.49 -4.86 31.16
N LYS A 493 -19.01 -3.63 30.95
CA LYS A 493 -19.58 -2.41 31.55
C LYS A 493 -20.51 -1.72 30.56
N SER A 494 -21.59 -1.16 31.09
CA SER A 494 -22.54 -0.34 30.32
C SER A 494 -21.94 0.91 29.68
N THR A 495 -20.78 1.36 30.15
CA THR A 495 -20.06 2.52 29.60
C THR A 495 -18.58 2.18 29.48
N GLN A 496 -18.07 2.36 28.28
CA GLN A 496 -16.68 2.08 27.94
C GLN A 496 -15.85 3.35 28.07
N TYR A 497 -14.66 3.23 28.65
CA TYR A 497 -13.78 4.36 28.90
C TYR A 497 -12.46 4.18 28.17
N VAL A 498 -12.08 5.16 27.36
CA VAL A 498 -10.74 5.23 26.78
C VAL A 498 -9.79 5.78 27.83
N THR A 499 -8.82 4.97 28.25
CA THR A 499 -7.81 5.28 29.27
C THR A 499 -6.44 5.51 28.65
N LYS A 500 -5.51 6.10 29.44
CA LYS A 500 -4.08 6.22 29.07
C LYS A 500 -3.49 4.89 28.60
N ASP A 501 -3.78 3.81 29.34
CA ASP A 501 -3.24 2.47 29.05
C ASP A 501 -3.74 1.92 27.71
N LEU A 502 -5.00 2.19 27.37
CA LEU A 502 -5.54 1.78 26.07
C LEU A 502 -4.86 2.53 24.93
N ILE A 503 -4.71 3.85 25.05
CA ILE A 503 -4.04 4.66 24.03
C ILE A 503 -2.59 4.22 23.86
N ALA A 504 -1.90 3.88 24.96
CA ALA A 504 -0.55 3.31 24.89
C ALA A 504 -0.53 1.97 24.12
N LYS A 505 -1.52 1.10 24.35
CA LYS A 505 -1.66 -0.18 23.65
C LYS A 505 -1.91 -0.01 22.14
N VAL A 506 -2.73 0.96 21.77
CA VAL A 506 -2.98 1.29 20.36
C VAL A 506 -1.70 1.82 19.72
N LEU A 507 -1.05 2.80 20.35
CA LEU A 507 0.20 3.39 19.87
C LEU A 507 1.31 2.35 19.67
N GLN A 508 1.41 1.33 20.54
CA GLN A 508 2.34 0.21 20.36
C GLN A 508 2.09 -0.56 19.07
N ARG A 509 0.82 -0.80 18.73
CA ARG A 509 0.44 -1.50 17.49
C ARG A 509 0.71 -0.63 16.27
N THR A 510 0.32 0.64 16.31
CA THR A 510 0.47 1.59 15.20
C THR A 510 1.96 1.85 14.91
N CYS A 511 2.78 2.10 15.94
CA CYS A 511 4.20 2.40 15.78
C CYS A 511 5.10 1.15 15.75
N LYS A 512 4.55 -0.06 15.95
CA LYS A 512 5.34 -1.29 16.16
C LYS A 512 6.42 -1.15 17.24
N ILE A 513 6.15 -0.34 18.25
CA ILE A 513 7.05 -0.13 19.38
C ILE A 513 6.67 -1.15 20.45
N ASP A 514 7.66 -1.89 20.97
CA ASP A 514 7.42 -2.85 22.04
C ASP A 514 6.79 -2.21 23.27
N ALA A 515 5.86 -2.96 23.87
CA ALA A 515 5.13 -2.54 25.05
C ALA A 515 6.01 -2.26 26.29
N SER A 516 7.24 -2.77 26.31
CA SER A 516 8.25 -2.46 27.33
C SER A 516 8.61 -0.98 27.30
N VAL A 517 8.95 -0.44 26.12
CA VAL A 517 9.49 0.92 25.93
C VAL A 517 8.53 2.03 26.37
N MET A 518 7.23 1.75 26.41
CA MET A 518 6.18 2.72 26.77
C MET A 518 5.69 2.59 28.21
N LYS A 519 6.11 1.54 28.95
CA LYS A 519 5.76 1.36 30.36
C LYS A 519 6.79 2.05 31.24
N GLU A 520 6.32 2.84 32.20
CA GLU A 520 7.14 3.41 33.28
C GLU A 520 7.84 2.33 34.15
N ASP A 521 7.48 1.05 33.98
CA ASP A 521 8.09 -0.13 34.62
C ASP A 521 9.41 -0.61 33.92
N ASP A 522 9.89 0.10 32.89
CA ASP A 522 11.13 -0.18 32.12
C ASP A 522 12.37 -0.35 33.02
N ASN A 523 12.39 0.31 34.19
CA ASN A 523 13.49 0.25 35.14
C ASN A 523 13.80 -1.15 35.64
N LYS A 524 12.79 -2.03 35.80
CA LYS A 524 13.03 -3.42 36.27
C LYS A 524 13.69 -4.27 35.19
N GLN A 525 13.29 -4.07 33.93
CA GLN A 525 13.88 -4.79 32.80
C GLN A 525 15.29 -4.31 32.50
N LEU A 526 15.54 -3.00 32.59
CA LEU A 526 16.87 -2.41 32.46
C LEU A 526 17.81 -2.90 33.58
N LYS A 527 17.37 -2.87 34.84
CA LYS A 527 18.17 -3.32 35.99
C LYS A 527 18.70 -4.76 35.88
N THR A 528 18.02 -5.61 35.13
CA THR A 528 18.42 -7.01 34.93
C THR A 528 19.07 -7.27 33.57
N LEU A 529 19.24 -6.24 32.72
CA LEU A 529 19.76 -6.35 31.35
C LEU A 529 21.17 -6.94 31.32
N TYR A 530 22.10 -6.43 32.15
CA TYR A 530 23.46 -6.96 32.25
C TYR A 530 23.47 -8.46 32.52
N LYS A 531 22.72 -8.92 33.51
CA LYS A 531 22.65 -10.35 33.87
C LYS A 531 22.15 -11.19 32.70
N ARG A 532 21.06 -10.77 32.04
CA ARG A 532 20.50 -11.50 30.89
C ARG A 532 21.43 -11.54 29.68
N MET A 533 22.22 -10.48 29.46
CA MET A 533 23.23 -10.45 28.41
C MET A 533 24.43 -11.35 28.75
N ALA A 534 24.94 -11.29 29.97
CA ALA A 534 26.07 -12.09 30.45
C ALA A 534 25.76 -13.61 30.47
N GLU A 535 24.50 -14.00 30.69
CA GLU A 535 24.06 -15.40 30.57
C GLU A 535 24.19 -15.97 29.14
N ARG A 536 24.27 -15.10 28.12
CA ARG A 536 24.29 -15.51 26.69
C ARG A 536 25.62 -15.25 25.99
N ILE A 537 26.44 -14.38 26.55
CA ILE A 537 27.67 -13.86 25.97
C ILE A 537 28.80 -14.16 26.95
N TYR A 538 29.79 -14.93 26.50
CA TYR A 538 30.87 -15.39 27.37
C TYR A 538 32.15 -14.58 27.14
N GLY A 539 32.91 -14.33 28.21
CA GLY A 539 34.27 -13.77 28.13
C GLY A 539 34.36 -12.29 27.72
N GLN A 540 33.25 -11.56 27.70
CA GLN A 540 33.20 -10.15 27.27
C GLN A 540 32.47 -9.27 28.29
N ASP A 541 32.66 -9.53 29.59
CA ASP A 541 31.91 -8.89 30.68
C ASP A 541 32.06 -7.37 30.71
N GLU A 542 33.27 -6.85 30.44
CA GLU A 542 33.56 -5.42 30.37
C GLU A 542 32.82 -4.76 29.20
N ALA A 543 32.84 -5.38 28.03
CA ALA A 543 32.13 -4.89 26.85
C ALA A 543 30.62 -4.87 27.08
N ILE A 544 30.06 -5.92 27.69
CA ILE A 544 28.64 -5.98 28.06
C ILE A 544 28.30 -4.87 29.05
N SER A 545 29.13 -4.65 30.08
CA SER A 545 28.92 -3.59 31.07
C SER A 545 28.84 -2.22 30.41
N GLN A 546 29.77 -1.89 29.51
CA GLN A 546 29.79 -0.59 28.82
C GLN A 546 28.58 -0.39 27.90
N VAL A 547 28.16 -1.46 27.20
CA VAL A 547 26.96 -1.41 26.33
C VAL A 547 25.70 -1.18 27.17
N VAL A 548 25.56 -1.91 28.27
CA VAL A 548 24.40 -1.76 29.17
C VAL A 548 24.37 -0.36 29.78
N GLU A 549 25.50 0.14 30.27
CA GLU A 549 25.61 1.48 30.86
C GLU A 549 25.21 2.57 29.85
N ALA A 550 25.65 2.45 28.59
CA ALA A 550 25.27 3.39 27.52
C ALA A 550 23.75 3.41 27.28
N VAL A 551 23.11 2.24 27.26
CA VAL A 551 21.65 2.11 27.10
C VAL A 551 20.90 2.64 28.33
N GLU A 552 21.40 2.36 29.53
CA GLU A 552 20.83 2.84 30.79
C GLU A 552 20.90 4.37 30.90
N MET A 553 22.04 4.98 30.55
CA MET A 553 22.20 6.45 30.52
C MET A 553 21.18 7.13 29.60
N ALA A 554 20.96 6.57 28.42
CA ALA A 554 20.02 7.10 27.45
C ALA A 554 18.57 6.95 27.92
N LYS A 555 18.22 5.79 28.48
CA LYS A 555 16.89 5.53 29.05
C LYS A 555 16.61 6.39 30.29
N ALA A 556 17.62 6.76 31.06
CA ALA A 556 17.51 7.69 32.18
C ALA A 556 17.29 9.15 31.74
N GLY A 557 17.33 9.46 30.44
CA GLY A 557 17.17 10.82 29.92
C GLY A 557 18.36 11.72 30.25
N LEU A 558 19.54 11.13 30.49
CA LEU A 558 20.78 11.86 30.78
C LEU A 558 21.58 12.19 29.51
N GLN A 559 20.99 11.97 28.33
CA GLN A 559 21.56 12.31 27.03
C GLN A 559 20.76 13.43 26.36
N ASP A 560 21.37 14.09 25.37
CA ASP A 560 20.69 15.11 24.58
C ASP A 560 19.54 14.50 23.75
N ASP A 561 18.35 15.09 23.81
CA ASP A 561 17.13 14.63 23.11
C ASP A 561 17.25 14.58 21.58
N ASN A 562 18.28 15.22 21.01
CA ASN A 562 18.52 15.30 19.56
C ASN A 562 19.61 14.32 19.07
N LYS A 563 20.01 13.35 19.90
CA LYS A 563 21.01 12.34 19.54
C LYS A 563 20.40 10.94 19.49
N PRO A 564 21.04 9.98 18.78
CA PRO A 564 20.67 8.58 18.88
C PRO A 564 20.79 8.09 20.32
N LEU A 565 20.03 7.04 20.66
CA LEU A 565 19.98 6.48 22.01
C LEU A 565 21.39 6.06 22.49
N ALA A 566 22.19 5.49 21.60
CA ALA A 566 23.63 5.39 21.80
C ALA A 566 24.32 5.23 20.44
N SER A 567 25.55 5.71 20.33
CA SER A 567 26.42 5.49 19.17
C SER A 567 27.72 4.85 19.64
N LEU A 568 27.85 3.54 19.45
CA LEU A 568 28.94 2.75 20.00
C LEU A 568 29.84 2.19 18.88
N LEU A 569 31.15 2.25 19.09
CA LEU A 569 32.13 1.59 18.21
C LEU A 569 32.72 0.36 18.92
N PHE A 570 32.41 -0.83 18.42
CA PHE A 570 32.92 -2.10 18.90
C PHE A 570 34.24 -2.42 18.20
N VAL A 571 35.32 -2.51 18.95
CA VAL A 571 36.67 -2.73 18.40
C VAL A 571 37.23 -4.02 18.97
N GLY A 572 37.77 -4.88 18.10
CA GLY A 572 38.47 -6.09 18.54
C GLY A 572 38.71 -7.08 17.39
N PRO A 573 39.33 -8.24 17.66
CA PRO A 573 39.60 -9.25 16.64
C PRO A 573 38.34 -9.85 16.00
N THR A 574 38.49 -10.54 14.88
CA THR A 574 37.40 -11.27 14.24
C THR A 574 36.96 -12.45 15.11
N GLY A 575 35.65 -12.67 15.20
CA GLY A 575 35.10 -13.87 15.88
C GLY A 575 34.97 -13.79 17.40
N VAL A 576 35.32 -12.66 18.03
CA VAL A 576 35.22 -12.47 19.50
C VAL A 576 33.81 -12.15 20.02
N GLY A 577 32.82 -11.97 19.11
CA GLY A 577 31.42 -11.78 19.50
C GLY A 577 30.86 -10.35 19.38
N LYS A 578 31.55 -9.42 18.70
CA LYS A 578 31.05 -8.05 18.46
C LYS A 578 29.60 -8.02 17.93
N THR A 579 29.35 -8.75 16.84
CA THR A 579 28.03 -8.88 16.22
C THR A 579 27.03 -9.65 17.10
N GLU A 580 27.51 -10.58 17.94
CA GLU A 580 26.68 -11.33 18.89
C GLU A 580 26.12 -10.42 19.97
N VAL A 581 26.95 -9.52 20.54
CA VAL A 581 26.51 -8.54 21.54
C VAL A 581 25.38 -7.66 20.99
N ALA A 582 25.52 -7.15 19.77
CA ALA A 582 24.48 -6.34 19.14
C ALA A 582 23.16 -7.11 18.96
N ARG A 583 23.24 -8.37 18.52
CA ARG A 583 22.06 -9.22 18.32
C ARG A 583 21.38 -9.58 19.64
N VAL A 584 22.15 -9.94 20.66
CA VAL A 584 21.62 -10.25 21.99
C VAL A 584 21.02 -9.00 22.62
N LEU A 585 21.63 -7.82 22.45
CA LEU A 585 21.08 -6.56 22.93
C LEU A 585 19.69 -6.30 22.33
N ALA A 586 19.55 -6.39 21.00
CA ALA A 586 18.28 -6.22 20.31
C ALA A 586 17.22 -7.19 20.87
N GLN A 587 17.57 -8.48 20.98
CA GLN A 587 16.68 -9.50 21.53
C GLN A 587 16.29 -9.25 23.00
N GLN A 588 17.21 -8.74 23.84
CA GLN A 588 16.93 -8.47 25.25
C GLN A 588 16.13 -7.19 25.48
N LEU A 589 16.17 -6.26 24.54
CA LEU A 589 15.35 -5.05 24.53
C LEU A 589 13.98 -5.28 23.85
N GLY A 590 13.83 -6.38 23.10
CA GLY A 590 12.63 -6.69 22.32
C GLY A 590 12.65 -6.14 20.89
N ILE A 591 13.60 -5.25 20.59
CA ILE A 591 13.61 -4.45 19.37
C ILE A 591 14.30 -5.16 18.20
N GLU A 592 14.02 -4.70 16.98
CA GLU A 592 14.57 -5.29 15.75
C GLU A 592 16.07 -4.99 15.59
N LEU A 593 16.81 -5.92 14.98
CA LEU A 593 18.20 -5.71 14.56
C LEU A 593 18.23 -5.39 13.06
N VAL A 594 18.53 -4.14 12.72
CA VAL A 594 18.78 -3.71 11.34
C VAL A 594 20.27 -3.81 11.08
N ARG A 595 20.69 -4.60 10.09
CA ARG A 595 22.12 -4.85 9.81
C ARG A 595 22.50 -4.44 8.40
N PHE A 596 23.60 -3.70 8.28
CA PHE A 596 24.28 -3.42 7.02
C PHE A 596 25.74 -3.85 7.09
N ASP A 597 26.22 -4.57 6.08
CA ASP A 597 27.63 -4.93 5.92
C ASP A 597 28.35 -3.82 5.15
N MET A 598 29.28 -3.13 5.79
CA MET A 598 29.97 -1.98 5.19
C MET A 598 30.97 -2.37 4.10
N SER A 599 31.34 -3.66 4.00
CA SER A 599 32.12 -4.18 2.89
C SER A 599 31.36 -4.13 1.55
N GLU A 600 30.01 -4.09 1.57
CA GLU A 600 29.20 -3.88 0.36
C GLU A 600 29.21 -2.41 -0.11
N TYR A 601 29.60 -1.48 0.77
CA TYR A 601 29.53 -0.03 0.53
C TYR A 601 30.92 0.63 0.47
N MET A 602 31.92 -0.12 -0.01
CA MET A 602 33.27 0.39 -0.28
C MET A 602 33.29 1.39 -1.44
N GLU A 603 32.42 1.18 -2.44
CA GLU A 603 32.39 1.95 -3.68
C GLU A 603 31.31 3.05 -3.64
N LYS A 604 31.61 4.20 -4.25
CA LYS A 604 30.73 5.37 -4.25
C LYS A 604 29.32 5.08 -4.81
N HIS A 605 29.21 4.21 -5.81
CA HIS A 605 27.92 3.82 -6.39
C HIS A 605 27.05 2.98 -5.44
N ALA A 606 27.66 2.20 -4.55
CA ALA A 606 26.94 1.44 -3.54
C ALA A 606 26.42 2.36 -2.42
N VAL A 607 27.23 3.36 -2.02
CA VAL A 607 26.81 4.41 -1.06
C VAL A 607 25.54 5.14 -1.55
N ALA A 608 25.45 5.41 -2.85
CA ALA A 608 24.26 6.02 -3.44
C ALA A 608 22.99 5.18 -3.23
N LYS A 609 23.07 3.84 -3.15
CA LYS A 609 21.91 3.01 -2.80
C LYS A 609 21.53 3.10 -1.32
N LEU A 610 22.52 3.23 -0.44
CA LEU A 610 22.28 3.31 1.00
C LEU A 610 21.51 4.59 1.39
N ILE A 611 21.80 5.71 0.71
CA ILE A 611 21.34 7.05 1.10
C ILE A 611 20.38 7.66 0.07
N GLY A 612 20.49 7.26 -1.19
CA GLY A 612 19.76 7.81 -2.33
C GLY A 612 20.72 8.43 -3.35
N SER A 613 20.50 8.14 -4.64
CA SER A 613 21.29 8.71 -5.74
C SER A 613 21.05 10.23 -5.86
N PRO A 614 22.04 11.05 -6.25
CA PRO A 614 21.82 12.47 -6.55
C PRO A 614 20.85 12.66 -7.74
N ALA A 615 20.22 13.83 -7.83
CA ALA A 615 19.33 14.17 -8.95
C ALA A 615 20.06 14.05 -10.30
N GLY A 616 19.46 13.33 -11.25
CA GLY A 616 20.03 13.10 -12.59
C GLY A 616 20.84 11.79 -12.75
N TYR A 617 20.93 10.96 -11.72
CA TYR A 617 21.57 9.63 -11.79
C TYR A 617 20.53 8.50 -11.76
N VAL A 618 20.86 7.35 -12.38
CA VAL A 618 20.02 6.14 -12.34
C VAL A 618 19.81 5.71 -10.87
N GLY A 619 18.55 5.44 -10.50
CA GLY A 619 18.16 5.12 -9.12
C GLY A 619 17.84 6.35 -8.26
N TYR A 620 17.75 7.57 -8.83
CA TYR A 620 17.24 8.74 -8.11
C TYR A 620 15.85 8.47 -7.52
N GLU A 621 15.02 7.70 -8.23
CA GLU A 621 13.66 7.38 -7.78
C GLU A 621 13.57 6.19 -6.81
N ASP A 622 14.68 5.58 -6.40
CA ASP A 622 14.63 4.39 -5.53
C ASP A 622 14.71 4.71 -4.02
N GLY A 623 14.97 5.98 -3.65
CA GLY A 623 15.14 6.37 -2.23
C GLY A 623 16.44 5.82 -1.62
N GLY A 624 16.61 5.99 -0.30
CA GLY A 624 17.78 5.49 0.43
C GLY A 624 17.46 4.29 1.33
N LEU A 625 18.15 3.17 1.15
CA LEU A 625 17.92 1.94 1.95
C LEU A 625 17.99 2.16 3.46
N LEU A 626 18.93 3.00 3.93
CA LEU A 626 19.08 3.30 5.37
C LEU A 626 17.91 4.13 5.88
N VAL A 627 17.47 5.13 5.11
CA VAL A 627 16.33 5.98 5.48
C VAL A 627 15.06 5.14 5.53
N ASP A 628 14.82 4.31 4.52
CA ASP A 628 13.66 3.42 4.47
C ASP A 628 13.65 2.39 5.60
N ALA A 629 14.80 1.79 5.91
CA ALA A 629 14.92 0.83 7.00
C ALA A 629 14.53 1.47 8.33
N ILE A 630 15.11 2.63 8.66
CA ILE A 630 14.84 3.32 9.93
C ILE A 630 13.42 3.89 9.98
N ARG A 631 12.84 4.34 8.87
CA ARG A 631 11.42 4.73 8.83
C ARG A 631 10.49 3.55 9.10
N LYS A 632 10.82 2.35 8.60
CA LYS A 632 10.04 1.12 8.86
C LYS A 632 10.22 0.63 10.30
N THR A 633 11.40 0.81 10.88
CA THR A 633 11.79 0.31 12.21
C THR A 633 12.46 1.40 13.05
N PRO A 634 11.72 2.43 13.49
CA PRO A 634 12.29 3.62 14.15
C PRO A 634 12.89 3.33 15.54
N ASN A 635 12.54 2.19 16.14
CA ASN A 635 13.12 1.69 17.39
C ASN A 635 13.84 0.36 17.12
N CYS A 636 15.14 0.43 16.90
CA CYS A 636 15.95 -0.72 16.53
C CYS A 636 17.40 -0.59 17.04
N VAL A 637 18.11 -1.72 17.01
CA VAL A 637 19.58 -1.71 17.01
C VAL A 637 20.03 -1.64 15.55
N LEU A 638 20.68 -0.56 15.16
CA LEU A 638 21.31 -0.43 13.84
C LEU A 638 22.76 -0.89 13.93
N LEU A 639 23.07 -2.02 13.29
CA LEU A 639 24.40 -2.58 13.21
C LEU A 639 25.06 -2.29 11.86
N LEU A 640 26.17 -1.55 11.89
CA LEU A 640 27.04 -1.28 10.75
C LEU A 640 28.32 -2.12 10.93
N ASP A 641 28.36 -3.27 10.25
CA ASP A 641 29.45 -4.25 10.39
C ASP A 641 30.66 -3.83 9.55
N GLU A 642 31.88 -3.97 10.09
CA GLU A 642 33.16 -3.66 9.41
C GLU A 642 33.29 -2.20 8.89
N ILE A 643 32.97 -1.23 9.74
CA ILE A 643 32.90 0.19 9.36
C ILE A 643 34.20 0.75 8.76
N GLU A 644 35.37 0.18 9.07
CA GLU A 644 36.65 0.57 8.48
C GLU A 644 36.74 0.32 6.96
N LYS A 645 35.87 -0.53 6.40
CA LYS A 645 35.79 -0.82 4.97
C LYS A 645 34.92 0.18 4.22
N ALA A 646 34.02 0.87 4.91
CA ALA A 646 33.07 1.80 4.30
C ALA A 646 33.78 2.91 3.50
N HIS A 647 33.13 3.37 2.44
CA HIS A 647 33.54 4.59 1.75
C HIS A 647 33.46 5.82 2.68
N SER A 648 34.35 6.79 2.46
CA SER A 648 34.45 8.02 3.28
C SER A 648 33.14 8.82 3.41
N ASP A 649 32.29 8.81 2.37
CA ASP A 649 30.99 9.51 2.37
C ASP A 649 30.02 8.99 3.44
N ILE A 650 30.11 7.71 3.82
CA ILE A 650 29.28 7.12 4.88
C ILE A 650 29.60 7.79 6.23
N PHE A 651 30.87 8.06 6.51
CA PHE A 651 31.26 8.71 7.77
C PHE A 651 30.66 10.10 7.92
N ASN A 652 30.57 10.88 6.84
CA ASN A 652 29.95 12.21 6.87
C ASN A 652 28.47 12.13 7.26
N ILE A 653 27.80 11.07 6.82
CA ILE A 653 26.40 10.83 7.09
C ILE A 653 26.19 10.32 8.51
N LEU A 654 27.06 9.45 8.99
CA LEU A 654 27.06 9.03 10.38
C LEU A 654 27.32 10.20 11.34
N LEU A 655 28.16 11.16 10.97
CA LEU A 655 28.34 12.41 11.74
C LEU A 655 27.02 13.17 11.87
N GLN A 656 26.25 13.31 10.78
CA GLN A 656 24.93 13.95 10.80
C GLN A 656 23.94 13.19 11.68
N VAL A 657 23.92 11.85 11.57
CA VAL A 657 23.06 10.98 12.38
C VAL A 657 23.40 11.11 13.86
N MET A 658 24.68 11.10 14.23
CA MET A 658 25.12 11.20 15.63
C MET A 658 24.87 12.58 16.26
N ASP A 659 24.83 13.66 15.46
CA ASP A 659 24.57 15.02 15.93
C ASP A 659 23.09 15.37 16.11
N TYR A 660 22.30 14.99 15.10
CA TYR A 660 20.93 15.51 14.94
C TYR A 660 19.88 14.41 14.97
N ALA A 661 20.31 13.14 15.07
CA ALA A 661 19.46 11.97 15.02
C ALA A 661 18.49 11.97 13.83
N LYS A 662 18.90 12.59 12.72
CA LYS A 662 18.07 12.77 11.53
C LYS A 662 18.90 12.57 10.28
N LEU A 663 18.38 11.74 9.38
CA LEU A 663 18.90 11.59 8.03
C LEU A 663 17.80 11.95 7.03
N THR A 664 18.17 12.61 5.95
CA THR A 664 17.24 12.95 4.86
C THR A 664 17.76 12.32 3.57
N ASP A 665 16.90 11.62 2.85
CA ASP A 665 17.25 11.06 1.54
C ASP A 665 17.13 12.12 0.42
N ASN A 666 17.42 11.70 -0.80
CA ASN A 666 17.34 12.48 -2.02
C ASN A 666 15.90 12.86 -2.46
N LYS A 667 14.88 12.19 -1.92
CA LYS A 667 13.45 12.48 -2.12
C LYS A 667 12.90 13.44 -1.06
N GLY A 668 13.70 13.84 -0.07
CA GLY A 668 13.27 14.67 1.04
C GLY A 668 12.62 13.90 2.20
N GLN A 669 12.60 12.57 2.13
CA GLN A 669 12.11 11.73 3.21
C GLN A 669 13.10 11.77 4.38
N LYS A 670 12.56 11.83 5.60
CA LYS A 670 13.36 11.95 6.83
C LYS A 670 13.25 10.68 7.66
N ALA A 671 14.39 10.15 8.07
CA ALA A 671 14.51 9.10 9.08
C ALA A 671 14.92 9.70 10.42
N ASP A 672 14.31 9.20 11.50
CA ASP A 672 14.57 9.62 12.88
C ASP A 672 15.32 8.52 13.63
N PHE A 673 16.47 8.87 14.20
CA PHE A 673 17.38 7.98 14.90
C PHE A 673 17.34 8.15 16.42
N ARG A 674 16.48 9.02 16.98
CA ARG A 674 16.43 9.29 18.44
C ARG A 674 16.12 8.06 19.29
N HIS A 675 15.53 7.04 18.69
CA HIS A 675 15.22 5.76 19.35
C HIS A 675 16.06 4.60 18.82
N VAL A 676 17.17 4.89 18.13
CA VAL A 676 18.06 3.90 17.52
C VAL A 676 19.33 3.77 18.34
N VAL A 677 19.73 2.53 18.64
CA VAL A 677 21.07 2.21 19.15
C VAL A 677 21.96 1.92 17.95
N VAL A 678 22.86 2.84 17.62
CA VAL A 678 23.81 2.72 16.51
C VAL A 678 25.05 1.99 17.00
N ILE A 679 25.31 0.80 16.48
CA ILE A 679 26.49 -0.01 16.77
C ILE A 679 27.30 -0.15 15.49
N MET A 680 28.56 0.23 15.55
CA MET A 680 29.54 0.03 14.48
C MET A 680 30.56 -0.99 14.93
N THR A 681 30.90 -1.97 14.10
CA THR A 681 31.97 -2.93 14.42
C THR A 681 33.21 -2.63 13.61
N SER A 682 34.38 -2.82 14.23
CA SER A 682 35.65 -2.70 13.53
C SER A 682 36.65 -3.75 13.97
N ASN A 683 37.42 -4.24 13.00
CA ASN A 683 38.58 -5.11 13.25
C ASN A 683 39.89 -4.31 13.36
N ALA A 684 39.82 -2.97 13.28
CA ALA A 684 40.99 -2.09 13.40
C ALA A 684 41.70 -2.29 14.75
N GLY A 685 43.02 -2.46 14.72
CA GLY A 685 43.85 -2.62 15.92
C GLY A 685 44.10 -4.06 16.37
N ALA A 686 43.36 -5.06 15.87
CA ALA A 686 43.55 -6.46 16.26
C ALA A 686 44.95 -7.01 15.86
N GLN A 687 45.48 -6.62 14.71
CA GLN A 687 46.80 -7.07 14.22
C GLN A 687 47.99 -6.48 15.01
N PHE A 688 47.81 -5.32 15.65
CA PHE A 688 48.88 -4.64 16.39
C PHE A 688 48.84 -4.95 17.90
N ALA A 689 47.68 -5.34 18.43
CA ALA A 689 47.53 -5.79 19.81
C ALA A 689 48.37 -7.07 20.10
N SER A 690 48.51 -7.96 19.11
CA SER A 690 49.34 -9.17 19.22
C SER A 690 50.85 -8.85 19.26
N GLN A 691 51.29 -7.81 18.54
CA GLN A 691 52.69 -7.37 18.49
C GLN A 691 53.14 -6.64 19.77
N ALA A 692 52.23 -5.96 20.48
CA ALA A 692 52.52 -5.26 21.73
C ALA A 692 53.00 -6.21 22.85
N SER A 693 52.66 -7.51 22.79
CA SER A 693 53.11 -8.52 23.77
C SER A 693 54.57 -8.97 23.62
N VAL A 694 55.30 -8.58 22.56
CA VAL A 694 56.62 -9.16 22.22
C VAL A 694 57.79 -8.20 22.53
N GLY A 695 57.55 -7.00 23.09
CA GLY A 695 58.57 -5.98 23.35
C GLY A 695 58.93 -5.77 24.83
N PHE A 696 60.22 -5.60 25.13
CA PHE A 696 60.80 -5.44 26.48
C PHE A 696 60.66 -4.01 27.09
N GLN A 697 59.75 -3.17 26.60
CA GLN A 697 59.56 -1.80 27.12
C GLN A 697 58.08 -1.44 27.36
N SER A 698 57.78 -1.20 28.64
CA SER A 698 56.66 -0.42 29.21
C SER A 698 55.21 -0.93 29.02
N ALA A 699 54.64 -1.40 30.14
CA ALA A 699 53.30 -1.22 30.74
C ALA A 699 52.13 -0.56 29.97
N VAL A 700 52.00 -0.73 28.66
CA VAL A 700 50.80 -0.31 27.91
C VAL A 700 49.84 -1.47 27.85
N SER A 701 48.59 -1.29 28.32
CA SER A 701 47.59 -2.35 28.23
C SER A 701 47.26 -2.65 26.77
N ARG A 702 46.89 -3.89 26.44
CA ARG A 702 46.48 -4.26 25.07
C ARG A 702 45.33 -3.38 24.56
N GLY A 703 44.42 -2.97 25.45
CA GLY A 703 43.34 -2.04 25.15
C GLY A 703 43.84 -0.66 24.73
N ASP A 704 44.84 -0.11 25.43
CA ASP A 704 45.43 1.19 25.09
C ASP A 704 46.12 1.17 23.72
N ALA A 705 46.80 0.07 23.39
CA ALA A 705 47.42 -0.12 22.07
C ALA A 705 46.36 -0.21 20.94
N MET A 706 45.24 -0.86 21.22
CA MET A 706 44.10 -0.94 20.30
C MET A 706 43.47 0.44 20.10
N LEU A 707 43.20 1.18 21.17
CA LEU A 707 42.66 2.55 21.13
C LEU A 707 43.58 3.52 20.38
N ALA A 708 44.90 3.40 20.54
CA ALA A 708 45.87 4.19 19.77
C ALA A 708 45.77 3.91 18.26
N THR A 709 45.45 2.67 17.87
CA THR A 709 45.24 2.30 16.47
C THR A 709 43.90 2.80 15.93
N VAL A 710 42.83 2.71 16.73
CA VAL A 710 41.51 3.27 16.40
C VAL A 710 41.63 4.77 16.09
N LYS A 711 42.40 5.52 16.90
CA LYS A 711 42.69 6.95 16.68
C LYS A 711 43.47 7.27 15.40
N LYS A 712 44.12 6.26 14.79
CA LYS A 712 44.77 6.40 13.47
C LYS A 712 43.83 6.06 12.33
N THR A 713 42.97 5.05 12.50
CA THR A 713 42.02 4.60 11.49
C THR A 713 40.86 5.57 11.32
N PHE A 714 40.30 6.06 12.43
CA PHE A 714 39.15 6.96 12.41
C PHE A 714 39.57 8.38 12.75
N LYS A 715 39.00 9.35 12.03
CA LYS A 715 39.25 10.77 12.27
C LYS A 715 38.78 11.16 13.69
N PRO A 716 39.46 12.09 14.38
CA PRO A 716 39.03 12.56 15.70
C PRO A 716 37.59 13.08 15.73
N GLU A 717 37.15 13.71 14.64
CA GLU A 717 35.77 14.21 14.47
C GLU A 717 34.74 13.09 14.64
N PHE A 718 34.98 11.91 14.06
CA PHE A 718 34.10 10.75 14.19
C PHE A 718 34.11 10.19 15.62
N ILE A 719 35.31 10.03 16.20
CA ILE A 719 35.49 9.48 17.55
C ILE A 719 34.78 10.33 18.60
N ASN A 720 34.88 11.65 18.50
CA ASN A 720 34.31 12.59 19.47
C ASN A 720 32.77 12.62 19.46
N ARG A 721 32.12 11.98 18.47
CA ARG A 721 30.66 11.89 18.34
C ARG A 721 30.09 10.56 18.82
N LEU A 722 30.94 9.58 19.07
CA LEU A 722 30.55 8.32 19.67
C LEU A 722 30.17 8.53 21.13
N SER A 723 29.13 7.84 21.58
CA SER A 723 28.81 7.69 23.00
C SER A 723 29.90 6.92 23.75
N GLY A 724 30.57 5.98 23.07
CA GLY A 724 31.66 5.20 23.63
C GLY A 724 32.34 4.29 22.62
N ILE A 725 33.59 3.92 22.92
CA ILE A 725 34.33 2.87 22.21
C ILE A 725 34.38 1.66 23.13
N VAL A 726 33.83 0.54 22.68
CA VAL A 726 33.77 -0.71 23.43
C VAL A 726 34.85 -1.66 22.91
N VAL A 727 35.79 -1.99 23.78
CA VAL A 727 36.93 -2.86 23.45
C VAL A 727 36.58 -4.31 23.75
N PHE A 728 36.78 -5.18 22.76
CA PHE A 728 36.59 -6.62 22.86
C PHE A 728 37.94 -7.32 22.95
N HIS A 729 38.06 -8.18 23.95
CA HIS A 729 39.29 -8.91 24.22
C HIS A 729 39.40 -10.17 23.37
N ASP A 730 40.64 -10.65 23.20
CA ASP A 730 40.93 -11.90 22.52
C ASP A 730 40.16 -13.07 23.18
N MET A 731 39.78 -14.04 22.37
CA MET A 731 39.14 -15.25 22.87
C MET A 731 40.19 -16.12 23.57
N ASP A 732 39.96 -16.44 24.84
CA ASP A 732 40.78 -17.39 25.59
C ASP A 732 40.19 -18.81 25.51
N GLU A 733 40.99 -19.80 25.94
CA GLU A 733 40.59 -21.20 25.93
C GLU A 733 39.35 -21.47 26.80
N LYS A 734 39.18 -20.67 27.87
CA LYS A 734 38.01 -20.71 28.75
C LYS A 734 36.75 -20.27 28.01
N MET A 735 36.79 -19.15 27.30
CA MET A 735 35.70 -18.67 26.45
C MET A 735 35.39 -19.66 25.33
N ALA A 736 36.43 -20.21 24.67
CA ALA A 736 36.25 -21.22 23.64
C ALA A 736 35.53 -22.47 24.19
N SER A 737 35.89 -22.93 25.39
CA SER A 737 35.24 -24.05 26.07
C SER A 737 33.76 -23.77 26.38
N LEU A 738 33.44 -22.56 26.86
CA LEU A 738 32.04 -22.15 27.12
C LEU A 738 31.21 -22.07 25.83
N ILE A 739 31.81 -21.57 24.74
CA ILE A 739 31.14 -21.55 23.43
C ILE A 739 30.90 -22.99 22.94
N LEU A 740 31.87 -23.90 23.13
CA LEU A 740 31.70 -25.30 22.75
C LEU A 740 30.54 -25.94 23.52
N GLN A 741 30.50 -25.74 24.84
CA GLN A 741 29.40 -26.22 25.68
C GLN A 741 28.05 -25.73 25.16
N LYS A 742 27.91 -24.43 24.86
CA LYS A 742 26.68 -23.88 24.26
C LYS A 742 26.29 -24.60 22.95
N LYS A 743 27.25 -24.80 22.04
CA LYS A 743 27.00 -25.48 20.76
C LYS A 743 26.64 -26.96 20.93
N VAL A 744 27.21 -27.62 21.92
CA VAL A 744 26.88 -28.99 22.29
C VAL A 744 25.47 -29.05 22.89
N SER A 745 25.10 -28.12 23.76
CA SER A 745 23.72 -28.03 24.28
C SER A 745 22.68 -27.75 23.17
N GLU A 746 23.02 -26.94 22.16
CA GLU A 746 22.18 -26.76 20.96
C GLU A 746 22.02 -28.05 20.15
N LEU A 747 23.07 -28.88 20.10
CA LEU A 747 23.02 -30.20 19.48
C LEU A 747 22.19 -31.19 20.33
N GLU A 748 22.37 -31.20 21.65
CA GLU A 748 21.59 -31.99 22.60
C GLU A 748 20.09 -31.70 22.49
N ALA A 749 19.70 -30.43 22.39
CA ALA A 749 18.30 -30.06 22.19
C ALA A 749 17.70 -30.69 20.91
N LYS A 750 18.49 -30.81 19.83
CA LYS A 750 18.05 -31.50 18.60
C LYS A 750 17.99 -33.02 18.78
N LEU A 751 18.91 -33.58 19.57
CA LEU A 751 18.94 -35.01 19.89
C LEU A 751 17.82 -35.44 20.84
N GLN A 752 17.35 -34.55 21.73
CA GLN A 752 16.23 -34.81 22.63
C GLN A 752 14.93 -35.11 21.87
N ASN A 753 14.70 -34.48 20.71
CA ASN A 753 13.58 -34.82 19.82
C ASN A 753 13.64 -36.25 19.26
N LYS A 754 14.80 -36.91 19.39
CA LYS A 754 15.03 -38.33 19.05
C LYS A 754 15.20 -39.20 20.30
N HIS A 755 14.91 -38.66 21.49
CA HIS A 755 15.13 -39.31 22.78
C HIS A 755 16.59 -39.76 23.00
N VAL A 756 17.55 -39.02 22.43
CA VAL A 756 18.99 -39.28 22.61
C VAL A 756 19.58 -38.23 23.55
N THR A 757 20.35 -38.69 24.54
CA THR A 757 21.16 -37.85 25.42
C THR A 757 22.63 -38.04 25.09
N LEU A 758 23.39 -36.95 25.09
CA LEU A 758 24.80 -36.90 24.72
C LEU A 758 25.61 -36.49 25.95
N THR A 759 26.78 -37.09 26.14
CA THR A 759 27.77 -36.60 27.11
C THR A 759 29.15 -36.66 26.48
N LEU A 760 29.93 -35.61 26.67
CA LEU A 760 31.30 -35.50 26.17
C LEU A 760 32.26 -35.66 27.36
N THR A 761 33.28 -36.48 27.19
CA THR A 761 34.40 -36.56 28.15
C THR A 761 35.29 -35.32 28.08
N ASP A 762 36.03 -35.04 29.15
CA ASP A 762 36.93 -33.88 29.23
C ASP A 762 38.00 -33.91 28.11
N GLU A 763 38.49 -35.09 27.74
CA GLU A 763 39.42 -35.29 26.62
C GLU A 763 38.78 -34.94 25.28
N ALA A 764 37.52 -35.33 25.07
CA ALA A 764 36.78 -34.98 23.86
C ALA A 764 36.51 -33.47 23.78
N ILE A 765 36.18 -32.83 24.90
CA ILE A 765 35.99 -31.37 24.98
C ILE A 765 37.30 -30.66 24.63
N ALA A 766 38.41 -31.03 25.27
CA ALA A 766 39.70 -30.39 25.04
C ALA A 766 40.14 -30.49 23.57
N GLU A 767 39.97 -31.65 22.94
CA GLU A 767 40.34 -31.84 21.54
C GLU A 767 39.39 -31.08 20.58
N LEU A 768 38.09 -31.03 20.87
CA LEU A 768 37.13 -30.24 20.08
C LEU A 768 37.44 -28.74 20.17
N VAL A 769 37.77 -28.22 21.36
CA VAL A 769 38.21 -26.83 21.53
C VAL A 769 39.48 -26.60 20.71
N LYS A 770 40.51 -27.44 20.88
CA LYS A 770 41.78 -27.31 20.16
C LYS A 770 41.63 -27.31 18.64
N ARG A 771 40.71 -28.10 18.09
CA ARG A 771 40.43 -28.15 16.63
C ARG A 771 39.50 -27.03 16.16
N GLY A 772 38.55 -26.61 17.00
CA GLY A 772 37.52 -25.63 16.69
C GLY A 772 37.93 -24.18 16.95
N PHE A 773 39.01 -23.97 17.70
CA PHE A 773 39.56 -22.67 18.05
C PHE A 773 40.93 -22.46 17.42
N THR A 774 41.08 -21.34 16.71
CA THR A 774 42.38 -20.84 16.24
C THR A 774 42.51 -19.36 16.58
N GLN A 775 43.74 -18.88 16.78
CA GLN A 775 43.98 -17.45 17.05
C GLN A 775 43.50 -16.54 15.89
N GLU A 776 43.53 -17.01 14.65
CA GLU A 776 43.14 -16.22 13.48
C GLU A 776 41.61 -16.16 13.27
N TYR A 777 40.90 -17.28 13.45
CA TYR A 777 39.48 -17.39 13.11
C TYR A 777 38.55 -17.45 14.34
N GLY A 778 39.12 -17.48 15.55
CA GLY A 778 38.37 -17.64 16.80
C GLY A 778 37.54 -18.94 16.80
N ALA A 779 36.34 -18.88 17.38
CA ALA A 779 35.39 -20.01 17.44
C ALA A 779 34.58 -20.25 16.15
N ARG A 780 34.86 -19.55 15.04
CA ARG A 780 34.09 -19.67 13.79
C ARG A 780 34.12 -21.08 13.20
N GLU A 781 35.20 -21.82 13.40
CA GLU A 781 35.35 -23.19 12.92
C GLU A 781 34.65 -24.24 13.81
N MET A 782 34.15 -23.84 14.98
CA MET A 782 33.60 -24.79 15.95
C MET A 782 32.36 -25.52 15.43
N ASP A 783 31.47 -24.81 14.73
CA ASP A 783 30.32 -25.43 14.06
C ASP A 783 30.74 -26.45 12.99
N ARG A 784 31.83 -26.16 12.26
CA ARG A 784 32.39 -27.05 11.23
C ARG A 784 33.01 -28.29 11.85
N VAL A 785 33.77 -28.14 12.94
CA VAL A 785 34.37 -29.26 13.67
C VAL A 785 33.28 -30.18 14.24
N ILE A 786 32.26 -29.63 14.89
CA ILE A 786 31.11 -30.42 15.37
C ILE A 786 30.40 -31.13 14.21
N ALA A 787 30.19 -30.43 13.09
CA ALA A 787 29.53 -31.00 11.92
C ALA A 787 30.34 -32.09 11.22
N ARG A 788 31.67 -32.00 11.24
CA ARG A 788 32.57 -32.98 10.59
C ARG A 788 32.86 -34.18 11.48
N GLU A 789 33.08 -33.94 12.77
CA GLU A 789 33.60 -34.98 13.68
C GLU A 789 32.48 -35.66 14.49
N LEU A 790 31.48 -34.91 14.97
CA LEU A 790 30.44 -35.46 15.87
C LEU A 790 29.16 -35.85 15.15
N LYS A 791 28.59 -34.96 14.32
CA LYS A 791 27.30 -35.20 13.66
C LYS A 791 27.25 -36.49 12.82
N PRO A 792 28.28 -36.86 12.04
CA PRO A 792 28.24 -38.07 11.22
C PRO A 792 28.23 -39.35 12.06
N LEU A 793 28.97 -39.37 13.18
CA LEU A 793 28.97 -40.49 14.12
C LEU A 793 27.58 -40.69 14.73
N LEU A 794 27.01 -39.61 15.24
CA LEU A 794 25.66 -39.61 15.85
C LEU A 794 24.59 -40.00 14.82
N MET A 795 24.66 -39.43 13.61
CA MET A 795 23.74 -39.76 12.52
C MET A 795 23.76 -41.26 12.20
N LYS A 796 24.95 -41.88 12.11
CA LYS A 796 25.07 -43.31 11.79
C LYS A 796 24.42 -44.18 12.86
N GLU A 797 24.63 -43.86 14.14
CA GLU A 797 24.02 -44.61 15.25
C GLU A 797 22.51 -44.39 15.37
N ILE A 798 22.02 -43.18 15.09
CA ILE A 798 20.59 -42.86 15.11
C ILE A 798 19.85 -43.54 13.95
N LEU A 799 20.44 -43.58 12.76
CA LEU A 799 19.79 -44.14 11.57
C LEU A 799 19.93 -45.66 11.44
N TYR A 800 21.06 -46.24 11.87
CA TYR A 800 21.41 -47.63 11.61
C TYR A 800 21.89 -48.40 12.84
N GLY A 801 22.19 -47.72 13.94
CA GLY A 801 22.84 -48.31 15.10
C GLY A 801 21.96 -48.40 16.34
N LYS A 802 22.61 -48.37 17.50
CA LYS A 802 21.97 -48.65 18.81
C LYS A 802 21.05 -47.53 19.29
N LEU A 803 21.22 -46.31 18.77
CA LEU A 803 20.43 -45.13 19.14
C LEU A 803 19.12 -44.97 18.33
N ARG A 804 18.75 -45.94 17.49
CA ARG A 804 17.51 -45.92 16.68
C ARG A 804 16.23 -45.68 17.48
N LYS A 805 16.19 -46.11 18.73
CA LYS A 805 15.04 -45.99 19.64
C LYS A 805 15.26 -44.96 20.75
N GLY A 806 16.26 -44.09 20.60
CA GLY A 806 16.76 -43.23 21.68
C GLY A 806 17.81 -43.94 22.53
N GLY A 807 18.30 -43.26 23.57
CA GLY A 807 19.31 -43.78 24.49
C GLY A 807 20.26 -42.71 25.02
N HIS A 808 21.34 -43.17 25.64
CA HIS A 808 22.46 -42.34 26.08
C HIS A 808 23.70 -42.70 25.27
N VAL A 809 24.52 -41.71 24.95
CA VAL A 809 25.79 -41.91 24.26
C VAL A 809 26.88 -41.05 24.86
N ASP A 810 27.98 -41.70 25.20
CA ASP A 810 29.21 -41.04 25.64
C ASP A 810 30.15 -40.88 24.45
N VAL A 811 30.70 -39.68 24.27
CA VAL A 811 31.73 -39.42 23.27
C VAL A 811 33.09 -39.29 23.93
N GLU A 812 34.00 -40.11 23.46
CA GLU A 812 35.40 -40.14 23.90
C GLU A 812 36.33 -39.79 22.74
N TYR A 813 37.49 -39.26 23.08
CA TYR A 813 38.57 -39.05 22.13
C TYR A 813 39.72 -40.03 22.43
N GLN A 814 39.90 -41.02 21.55
CA GLN A 814 40.90 -42.08 21.70
C GLN A 814 41.55 -42.40 20.34
N ASP A 815 42.85 -42.70 20.34
CA ASP A 815 43.61 -43.10 19.15
C ASP A 815 43.47 -42.14 17.95
N GLY A 816 43.38 -40.84 18.24
CA GLY A 816 43.29 -39.80 17.22
C GLY A 816 41.88 -39.54 16.69
N LYS A 817 40.85 -40.27 17.14
CA LYS A 817 39.48 -40.23 16.61
C LYS A 817 38.43 -40.08 17.73
N PHE A 818 37.28 -39.51 17.37
CA PHE A 818 36.10 -39.50 18.24
C PHE A 818 35.36 -40.84 18.12
N ILE A 819 35.01 -41.42 19.27
CA ILE A 819 34.36 -42.72 19.37
C ILE A 819 33.10 -42.58 20.23
N LEU A 820 32.01 -43.24 19.83
CA LEU A 820 30.77 -43.32 20.60
C LEU A 820 30.77 -44.61 21.43
N LYS A 821 30.47 -44.52 22.73
CA LYS A 821 30.28 -45.68 23.62
C LYS A 821 28.81 -45.95 23.92
#